data_AF-U5H1E7-F1
#
_entry.id   AF-U5H1E7-F1
#
_cell.length_a   1.000
_cell.length_b   1.000
_cell.length_c   1.000
_cell.angle_alpha   90.00
_cell.angle_beta   90.00
_cell.angle_gamma   90.00
#
_symmetry.space_group_name_H-M   'P 1'
#
loop_
_entity.id
_entity.type
_entity.pdbx_description
1 polymer ?
#
loop_
_entity_poly.entity_id
_entity_poly.type
_entity_poly.pdbx_seq_one_letter_code
_entity_poly.pdbx_strand_id
1 'polypeptide(L)'
;MHSHISVDALPKLSSADDVNSLAGPVLPWLRSLDAINTHDLAFKRTVSGGVTTSLILPGSGNSVGGQAFPIKLRPTKEKTPDSRVVELPYNIAGNKAVWKRDDPPRWRHMKMACGENIRRFYQQTRLDLAWNFRSAFEKARKLMEEQDTFCIGARTAKKEGKVVTTAFPDDLQWEALGDVLRGKVKVNTHCYEVTDLAAFVRLAHEFKFPLAAFHHAHETYMVPDLLKSAYNNTPAVAIFATNGRYKREAWRGSEYAAKIHSENNITVIVKSDHPVLDSRFLLFEAQQAHHFGLPEHLALAAVTTSPATVAGFSHRLGFIKKNFDADVVLWDSHPLALGAAPLQVWIDGIRQLDNAFTAKELDVIIQAPPIASIPNHIISHEEDDDGTQQGTGAQTVDGVVLFTNVSEVLLPRNKSTAALTTSNQAPLEVVVRSGRIECVGRKGECSNGLGKGAKGVNLEGGSILPPLLAFGPALGLTEIVSEPTTTDDGVFDPLYSGSLSSLQQIWGPHVAVRAVDGLEMDGKHLHTAHQIGITKAVTAPMGSGFFRGVSGRSERERRTVWRKDRSSKTPSPSISQSGMTRQRHPSRRRSASFVAYCGADWTKSRIMLEIPDLPTTLDLPLGVKSHSSSTHGKPTIWRR
;
A
#
# COMPACT_ATOMS: atom_id res chain seq x y z
N MET A 1 11.49 7.36 -2.51
CA MET A 1 12.41 7.25 -1.37
C MET A 1 12.50 5.84 -0.76
N HIS A 2 11.68 4.86 -1.18
CA HIS A 2 11.79 3.49 -0.68
C HIS A 2 11.51 2.49 -1.80
N SER A 3 12.51 1.71 -2.19
CA SER A 3 12.40 0.71 -3.24
C SER A 3 13.45 -0.39 -3.08
N HIS A 4 13.11 -1.59 -3.55
CA HIS A 4 14.02 -2.72 -3.71
C HIS A 4 14.20 -3.10 -5.19
N ILE A 5 13.85 -2.22 -6.13
CA ILE A 5 14.24 -2.38 -7.54
C ILE A 5 15.74 -2.70 -7.61
N SER A 6 16.13 -3.56 -8.54
CA SER A 6 17.48 -4.08 -8.79
C SER A 6 18.05 -5.04 -7.75
N VAL A 7 17.62 -4.99 -6.49
CA VAL A 7 18.01 -5.95 -5.45
C VAL A 7 16.94 -7.02 -5.22
N ASP A 8 15.70 -6.80 -5.69
CA ASP A 8 14.64 -7.79 -5.90
C ASP A 8 14.25 -7.79 -7.38
N ALA A 9 15.20 -8.20 -8.24
CA ALA A 9 15.07 -7.99 -9.68
C ALA A 9 13.90 -8.79 -10.29
N LEU A 10 13.23 -8.21 -11.30
CA LEU A 10 12.21 -8.90 -12.09
C LEU A 10 12.81 -9.60 -13.32
N PRO A 11 12.35 -10.82 -13.66
CA PRO A 11 11.42 -11.66 -12.91
C PRO A 11 12.02 -12.11 -11.58
N LYS A 12 11.19 -12.22 -10.54
CA LYS A 12 11.65 -12.62 -9.21
C LYS A 12 12.16 -14.06 -9.26
N LEU A 13 13.45 -14.22 -9.02
CA LEU A 13 14.16 -15.49 -8.97
C LEU A 13 14.96 -15.55 -7.66
N SER A 14 15.02 -16.72 -7.04
CA SER A 14 15.76 -16.89 -5.78
C SER A 14 17.24 -16.52 -5.87
N SER A 15 17.85 -16.71 -7.05
CA SER A 15 19.25 -16.34 -7.32
C SER A 15 19.48 -14.85 -7.56
N ALA A 16 18.42 -14.03 -7.57
CA ALA A 16 18.47 -12.59 -7.80
C ALA A 16 17.75 -11.80 -6.68
N ASP A 17 17.52 -12.43 -5.53
CA ASP A 17 17.01 -11.80 -4.31
C ASP A 17 18.18 -11.45 -3.40
N ASP A 18 18.65 -10.22 -3.53
CA ASP A 18 19.73 -9.62 -2.75
C ASP A 18 19.20 -8.59 -1.74
N VAL A 19 17.90 -8.64 -1.42
CA VAL A 19 17.21 -7.61 -0.63
C VAL A 19 17.67 -7.60 0.83
N ASN A 20 17.84 -8.78 1.44
CA ASN A 20 18.20 -8.93 2.85
C ASN A 20 19.36 -9.92 3.01
N SER A 21 20.37 -9.54 3.79
CA SER A 21 21.39 -10.49 4.24
C SER A 21 20.95 -11.13 5.55
N LEU A 22 20.97 -12.46 5.62
CA LEU A 22 20.65 -13.22 6.84
C LEU A 22 21.89 -13.53 7.70
N ALA A 23 23.03 -12.90 7.42
CA ALA A 23 24.29 -13.12 8.15
C ALA A 23 24.29 -12.52 9.57
N GLY A 24 23.27 -11.74 9.94
CA GLY A 24 23.11 -11.19 11.30
C GLY A 24 22.21 -9.96 11.33
N PRO A 25 21.65 -9.58 12.50
CA PRO A 25 20.66 -8.51 12.59
C PRO A 25 21.25 -7.09 12.49
N VAL A 26 22.59 -6.92 12.52
CA VAL A 26 23.27 -5.62 12.49
C VAL A 26 24.41 -5.66 11.47
N LEU A 27 24.20 -5.09 10.29
CA LEU A 27 25.12 -5.13 9.15
C LEU A 27 25.32 -3.75 8.48
N PRO A 28 25.72 -2.69 9.22
CA PRO A 28 25.86 -1.33 8.67
C PRO A 28 26.87 -1.18 7.53
N TRP A 29 27.82 -2.10 7.40
CA TRP A 29 28.85 -2.07 6.35
C TRP A 29 28.37 -2.51 4.98
N LEU A 30 27.26 -3.25 4.90
CA LEU A 30 26.70 -3.68 3.62
C LEU A 30 26.17 -2.49 2.83
N ARG A 31 26.18 -2.61 1.50
CA ARG A 31 25.74 -1.56 0.58
C ARG A 31 24.82 -2.19 -0.46
N SER A 32 23.63 -1.63 -0.61
CA SER A 32 22.75 -2.00 -1.73
C SER A 32 23.45 -1.82 -3.09
N LEU A 33 24.36 -0.84 -3.22
CA LEU A 33 25.17 -0.63 -4.42
C LEU A 33 25.85 -1.91 -4.94
N ASP A 34 26.36 -2.73 -4.02
CA ASP A 34 27.12 -3.95 -4.35
C ASP A 34 26.24 -5.06 -4.94
N ALA A 35 24.91 -4.89 -4.87
CA ALA A 35 23.91 -5.86 -5.32
C ALA A 35 22.95 -5.30 -6.40
N ILE A 36 23.14 -4.06 -6.87
CA ILE A 36 22.28 -3.49 -7.91
C ILE A 36 22.44 -4.28 -9.21
N ASN A 37 21.39 -5.03 -9.57
CA ASN A 37 21.33 -5.72 -10.85
C ASN A 37 20.91 -4.76 -11.97
N THR A 38 21.83 -4.39 -12.86
CA THR A 38 21.56 -3.46 -13.97
C THR A 38 20.70 -4.06 -15.11
N HIS A 39 20.43 -5.36 -15.06
CA HIS A 39 19.58 -6.09 -16.00
C HIS A 39 18.12 -6.21 -15.54
N ASP A 40 17.77 -5.66 -14.38
CA ASP A 40 16.41 -5.71 -13.86
C ASP A 40 15.38 -5.14 -14.86
N LEU A 41 14.39 -5.95 -15.24
CA LEU A 41 13.31 -5.53 -16.13
C LEU A 41 12.37 -4.51 -15.47
N ALA A 42 12.39 -4.39 -14.15
CA ALA A 42 11.62 -3.39 -13.40
C ALA A 42 12.01 -1.96 -13.75
N PHE A 43 13.25 -1.69 -14.22
CA PHE A 43 13.65 -0.33 -14.63
C PHE A 43 12.71 0.25 -15.69
N LYS A 44 12.52 -0.47 -16.80
CA LYS A 44 11.66 -0.02 -17.90
C LYS A 44 10.20 0.12 -17.47
N ARG A 45 9.70 -0.83 -16.67
CA ARG A 45 8.32 -0.80 -16.14
C ARG A 45 8.08 0.39 -15.22
N THR A 46 9.04 0.66 -14.34
CA THR A 46 8.96 1.77 -13.39
C THR A 46 9.03 3.13 -14.10
N VAL A 47 9.94 3.25 -15.08
CA VAL A 47 10.06 4.45 -15.92
C VAL A 47 8.78 4.68 -16.73
N SER A 48 8.11 3.64 -17.23
CA SER A 48 6.83 3.82 -17.94
C SER A 48 5.69 4.33 -17.05
N GLY A 49 5.87 4.35 -15.73
CA GLY A 49 4.97 4.97 -14.76
C GLY A 49 5.36 6.41 -14.38
N GLY A 50 6.39 6.98 -15.00
CA GLY A 50 6.86 8.34 -14.74
C GLY A 50 7.87 8.47 -13.59
N VAL A 51 8.38 7.35 -13.05
CA VAL A 51 9.38 7.39 -11.98
C VAL A 51 10.79 7.45 -12.58
N THR A 52 11.57 8.46 -12.19
CA THR A 52 12.92 8.70 -12.75
C THR A 52 14.06 8.25 -11.84
N THR A 53 13.85 8.38 -10.52
CA THR A 53 14.87 8.16 -9.49
C THR A 53 14.30 7.31 -8.35
N SER A 54 15.08 6.37 -7.82
CA SER A 54 14.71 5.58 -6.65
C SER A 54 15.86 5.48 -5.66
N LEU A 55 15.55 5.58 -4.37
CA LEU A 55 16.48 5.19 -3.31
C LEU A 55 16.37 3.67 -3.14
N ILE A 56 17.43 2.96 -3.49
CA ILE A 56 17.52 1.50 -3.33
C ILE A 56 18.07 1.22 -1.95
N LEU A 57 17.33 0.45 -1.15
CA LEU A 57 17.72 0.13 0.22
C LEU A 57 17.71 -1.38 0.42
N PRO A 58 18.50 -1.90 1.38
CA PRO A 58 18.21 -3.19 1.97
C PRO A 58 16.76 -3.26 2.48
N GLY A 59 16.25 -4.48 2.62
CA GLY A 59 14.94 -4.73 3.20
C GLY A 59 14.92 -4.51 4.72
N SER A 60 13.90 -5.06 5.35
CA SER A 60 13.66 -4.95 6.80
C SER A 60 13.98 -6.25 7.55
N GLY A 61 14.86 -7.09 6.99
CA GLY A 61 15.28 -8.32 7.64
C GLY A 61 16.08 -8.05 8.91
N ASN A 62 16.88 -6.98 8.92
CA ASN A 62 17.88 -6.65 9.93
C ASN A 62 17.50 -5.40 10.72
N SER A 63 17.88 -5.32 11.99
CA SER A 63 17.80 -4.07 12.77
C SER A 63 18.58 -2.94 12.11
N VAL A 64 19.81 -3.23 11.63
CA VAL A 64 20.56 -2.34 10.74
C VAL A 64 20.88 -3.11 9.46
N GLY A 65 20.19 -2.80 8.37
CA GLY A 65 20.28 -3.54 7.11
C GLY A 65 21.44 -3.13 6.21
N GLY A 66 22.00 -1.95 6.43
CA GLY A 66 23.11 -1.41 5.66
C GLY A 66 22.74 -0.16 4.86
N GLN A 67 23.66 0.22 3.98
CA GLN A 67 23.66 1.49 3.27
C GLN A 67 22.78 1.43 2.01
N ALA A 68 22.09 2.53 1.77
CA ALA A 68 21.18 2.73 0.66
C ALA A 68 21.77 3.70 -0.37
N PHE A 69 21.45 3.48 -1.66
CA PHE A 69 21.98 4.27 -2.76
C PHE A 69 20.87 4.76 -3.70
N PRO A 70 20.75 6.07 -3.93
CA PRO A 70 19.82 6.62 -4.89
C PRO A 70 20.36 6.48 -6.31
N ILE A 71 19.54 5.94 -7.20
CA ILE A 71 19.88 5.72 -8.60
C ILE A 71 18.87 6.36 -9.55
N LYS A 72 19.38 6.83 -10.70
CA LYS A 72 18.57 7.14 -11.89
C LYS A 72 18.22 5.83 -12.61
N LEU A 73 16.96 5.69 -13.02
CA LEU A 73 16.48 4.44 -13.61
C LEU A 73 16.83 4.28 -15.10
N ARG A 74 17.37 5.34 -15.74
CA ARG A 74 17.81 5.31 -17.13
C ARG A 74 19.03 4.42 -17.36
N PRO A 75 19.17 3.79 -18.54
CA PRO A 75 20.43 3.15 -18.91
C PRO A 75 21.57 4.16 -19.00
N THR A 76 22.79 3.65 -18.83
CA THR A 76 24.05 4.38 -18.89
C THR A 76 24.97 3.72 -19.92
N LYS A 77 25.96 4.46 -20.42
CA LYS A 77 26.91 3.93 -21.41
C LYS A 77 27.81 2.87 -20.78
N GLU A 78 28.17 3.08 -19.52
CA GLU A 78 29.04 2.22 -18.72
C GLU A 78 28.33 0.93 -18.32
N LYS A 79 26.99 0.95 -18.21
CA LYS A 79 26.15 -0.19 -17.79
C LYS A 79 26.49 -0.77 -16.41
N THR A 80 27.18 0.01 -15.57
CA THR A 80 27.54 -0.38 -14.20
C THR A 80 26.55 0.17 -13.17
N PRO A 81 26.42 -0.45 -11.99
CA PRO A 81 25.68 0.12 -10.85
C PRO A 81 26.08 1.57 -10.54
N ASP A 82 27.38 1.83 -10.40
CA ASP A 82 27.96 3.13 -10.03
C ASP A 82 27.54 4.25 -10.98
N SER A 83 27.49 3.96 -12.28
CA SER A 83 27.13 4.94 -13.30
C SER A 83 25.68 5.43 -13.20
N ARG A 84 24.83 4.70 -12.47
CA ARG A 84 23.42 5.06 -12.23
C ARG A 84 23.23 5.84 -10.93
N VAL A 85 24.21 5.82 -10.02
CA VAL A 85 24.10 6.49 -8.71
C VAL A 85 24.02 8.00 -8.91
N VAL A 86 23.05 8.64 -8.24
CA VAL A 86 22.85 10.10 -8.33
C VAL A 86 24.09 10.84 -7.84
N GLU A 87 24.56 10.51 -6.64
CA GLU A 87 25.78 11.03 -6.04
C GLU A 87 26.47 9.96 -5.18
N LEU A 88 27.62 9.47 -5.63
CA LEU A 88 28.45 8.57 -4.81
C LEU A 88 28.99 9.32 -3.58
N PRO A 89 28.92 8.72 -2.37
CA PRO A 89 29.58 9.25 -1.17
C PRO A 89 31.11 9.32 -1.33
N TYR A 90 31.77 10.25 -0.61
CA TYR A 90 33.22 10.48 -0.73
C TYR A 90 34.10 9.30 -0.28
N ASN A 91 33.58 8.44 0.60
CA ASN A 91 34.29 7.28 1.12
C ASN A 91 34.19 6.03 0.21
N ILE A 92 33.54 6.14 -0.95
CA ILE A 92 33.47 5.05 -1.94
C ILE A 92 34.61 5.20 -2.95
N ALA A 93 35.45 4.17 -3.06
CA ALA A 93 36.53 4.10 -4.03
C ALA A 93 35.97 4.20 -5.47
N GLY A 94 36.66 4.94 -6.33
CA GLY A 94 36.18 5.21 -7.70
C GLY A 94 35.33 6.48 -7.83
N ASN A 95 34.93 7.11 -6.71
CA ASN A 95 34.36 8.44 -6.74
C ASN A 95 35.42 9.48 -7.18
N LYS A 96 35.14 10.18 -8.29
CA LYS A 96 36.02 11.21 -8.86
C LYS A 96 35.63 12.63 -8.44
N ALA A 97 34.61 12.79 -7.61
CA ALA A 97 34.15 14.09 -7.15
C ALA A 97 35.19 14.71 -6.20
N VAL A 98 35.57 15.95 -6.49
CA VAL A 98 36.41 16.77 -5.61
C VAL A 98 35.48 17.59 -4.74
N TRP A 99 35.59 17.45 -3.41
CA TRP A 99 34.82 18.26 -2.47
C TRP A 99 35.20 19.73 -2.59
N LYS A 100 34.23 20.60 -2.82
CA LYS A 100 34.38 22.06 -2.69
C LYS A 100 33.65 22.53 -1.44
N ARG A 101 34.15 23.60 -0.84
CA ARG A 101 33.63 24.15 0.44
C ARG A 101 32.13 24.48 0.38
N ASP A 102 31.66 24.93 -0.77
CA ASP A 102 30.26 25.34 -0.98
C ASP A 102 29.41 24.25 -1.63
N ASP A 103 29.96 23.05 -1.86
CA ASP A 103 29.18 21.93 -2.40
C ASP A 103 28.16 21.44 -1.36
N PRO A 104 26.94 21.07 -1.80
CA PRO A 104 25.98 20.43 -0.93
C PRO A 104 26.57 19.12 -0.36
N PRO A 105 26.18 18.72 0.86
CA PRO A 105 26.62 17.46 1.44
C PRO A 105 26.25 16.29 0.52
N ARG A 106 27.20 15.41 0.24
CA ARG A 106 26.92 14.12 -0.38
C ARG A 106 26.42 13.16 0.67
N TRP A 107 25.10 13.11 0.83
CA TRP A 107 24.45 12.32 1.86
C TRP A 107 24.67 10.82 1.67
N ARG A 108 24.96 10.13 2.77
CA ARG A 108 24.81 8.68 2.87
C ARG A 108 23.40 8.36 3.34
N HIS A 109 22.92 7.15 3.07
CA HIS A 109 21.60 6.68 3.52
C HIS A 109 21.77 5.35 4.22
N MET A 110 21.05 5.14 5.33
CA MET A 110 21.13 3.91 6.12
C MET A 110 19.73 3.36 6.33
N LYS A 111 19.55 2.06 6.06
CA LYS A 111 18.33 1.33 6.35
C LYS A 111 18.40 0.72 7.75
N MET A 112 17.37 0.97 8.54
CA MET A 112 17.13 0.31 9.82
C MET A 112 15.71 -0.26 9.87
N ALA A 113 15.46 -1.21 10.77
CA ALA A 113 14.13 -1.77 10.97
C ALA A 113 13.83 -2.14 12.43
N CYS A 114 12.57 -1.92 12.82
CA CYS A 114 11.94 -2.37 14.04
C CYS A 114 10.90 -3.48 13.75
N GLY A 115 10.26 -3.99 14.80
CA GLY A 115 9.01 -4.75 14.66
C GLY A 115 9.16 -6.23 14.28
N GLU A 116 8.11 -6.77 13.66
CA GLU A 116 7.89 -8.20 13.44
C GLU A 116 8.85 -8.82 12.43
N ASN A 117 9.32 -8.06 11.45
CA ASN A 117 10.10 -8.62 10.36
C ASN A 117 11.40 -9.26 10.88
N ILE A 118 12.10 -8.60 11.81
CA ILE A 118 13.33 -9.12 12.43
C ILE A 118 13.01 -10.36 13.28
N ARG A 119 11.87 -10.36 13.99
CA ARG A 119 11.40 -11.53 14.74
C ARG A 119 11.25 -12.75 13.85
N ARG A 120 10.70 -12.59 12.65
CA ARG A 120 10.53 -13.68 11.69
C ARG A 120 11.86 -14.27 11.22
N PHE A 121 12.88 -13.44 10.97
CA PHE A 121 14.16 -13.91 10.43
C PHE A 121 15.12 -14.43 11.50
N TYR A 122 15.11 -13.85 12.70
CA TYR A 122 16.11 -14.13 13.74
C TYR A 122 15.52 -14.67 15.05
N GLN A 123 14.20 -14.89 15.11
CA GLN A 123 13.48 -15.31 16.33
C GLN A 123 13.69 -14.35 17.52
N GLN A 124 13.96 -13.07 17.22
CA GLN A 124 14.25 -12.03 18.19
C GLN A 124 12.98 -11.31 18.68
N THR A 125 12.99 -10.86 19.93
CA THR A 125 11.93 -10.04 20.53
C THR A 125 12.25 -8.55 20.39
N ARG A 126 11.29 -7.66 20.67
CA ARG A 126 11.55 -6.20 20.70
C ARG A 126 12.62 -5.79 21.70
N LEU A 127 12.85 -6.58 22.75
CA LEU A 127 13.95 -6.35 23.71
C LEU A 127 15.31 -6.56 23.02
N ASP A 128 15.43 -7.63 22.24
CA ASP A 128 16.63 -7.94 21.46
C ASP A 128 16.85 -6.88 20.38
N LEU A 129 15.80 -6.41 19.70
CA LEU A 129 15.90 -5.31 18.73
C LEU A 129 16.46 -4.05 19.38
N ALA A 130 15.96 -3.67 20.56
CA ALA A 130 16.49 -2.51 21.29
C ALA A 130 17.97 -2.71 21.66
N TRP A 131 18.37 -3.92 22.07
CA TRP A 131 19.77 -4.25 22.36
C TRP A 131 20.67 -4.24 21.12
N ASN A 132 20.19 -4.75 19.97
CA ASN A 132 20.90 -4.70 18.70
C ASN A 132 21.28 -3.26 18.35
N PHE A 133 20.33 -2.32 18.47
CA PHE A 133 20.60 -0.90 18.21
C PHE A 133 21.57 -0.31 19.23
N ARG A 134 21.30 -0.47 20.54
CA ARG A 134 22.16 0.12 21.59
C ARG A 134 23.59 -0.37 21.49
N SER A 135 23.79 -1.67 21.36
CA SER A 135 25.12 -2.26 21.27
C SER A 135 25.87 -1.82 19.99
N ALA A 136 25.17 -1.68 18.86
CA ALA A 136 25.75 -1.20 17.62
C ALA A 136 26.16 0.27 17.68
N PHE A 137 25.28 1.14 18.18
CA PHE A 137 25.57 2.56 18.32
C PHE A 137 26.61 2.85 19.40
N GLU A 138 26.67 2.04 20.46
CA GLU A 138 27.72 2.13 21.47
C GLU A 138 29.10 1.79 20.89
N LYS A 139 29.21 0.76 20.04
CA LYS A 139 30.43 0.46 19.29
C LYS A 139 30.83 1.62 18.38
N ALA A 140 29.87 2.16 17.64
CA ALA A 140 30.10 3.30 16.76
C ALA A 140 30.52 4.57 17.51
N ARG A 141 29.93 4.81 18.69
CA ARG A 141 30.27 5.96 19.55
C ARG A 141 31.71 5.87 20.05
N LYS A 142 32.14 4.69 20.52
CA LYS A 142 33.54 4.46 20.93
C LYS A 142 34.51 4.72 19.79
N LEU A 143 34.26 4.15 18.61
CA LEU A 143 35.08 4.41 17.42
C LEU A 143 35.10 5.90 17.08
N MET A 144 33.95 6.57 17.11
CA MET A 144 33.84 8.01 16.86
C MET A 144 34.70 8.84 17.84
N GLU A 145 34.65 8.52 19.13
CA GLU A 145 35.42 9.20 20.18
C GLU A 145 36.93 8.97 20.05
N GLU A 146 37.34 7.76 19.68
CA GLU A 146 38.75 7.43 19.38
C GLU A 146 39.25 8.24 18.17
N GLN A 147 38.44 8.32 17.11
CA GLN A 147 38.72 9.11 15.91
C GLN A 147 38.85 10.60 16.22
N ASP A 148 37.95 11.14 17.03
CA ASP A 148 37.96 12.55 17.41
C ASP A 148 39.18 12.88 18.29
N THR A 149 39.49 12.00 19.24
CA THR A 149 40.70 12.09 20.09
C THR A 149 41.97 12.08 19.23
N PHE A 150 42.06 11.15 18.28
CA PHE A 150 43.16 11.10 17.33
C PHE A 150 43.27 12.40 16.53
N CYS A 151 42.16 12.92 15.98
CA CYS A 151 42.16 14.13 15.17
C CYS A 151 42.60 15.37 15.95
N ILE A 152 42.17 15.50 17.21
CA ILE A 152 42.61 16.58 18.11
C ILE A 152 44.11 16.46 18.36
N GLY A 153 44.59 15.27 18.74
CA GLY A 153 46.01 15.00 18.97
C GLY A 153 46.86 15.30 17.75
N ALA A 154 46.41 14.90 16.56
CA ALA A 154 47.11 15.14 15.31
C ALA A 154 47.21 16.61 14.94
N ARG A 155 46.16 17.40 15.19
CA ARG A 155 46.19 18.87 15.01
C ARG A 155 47.17 19.53 15.98
N THR A 156 47.23 19.07 17.23
CA THR A 156 48.17 19.56 18.23
C THR A 156 49.60 19.22 17.86
N ALA A 157 49.89 17.95 17.54
CA ALA A 157 51.21 17.50 17.09
C ALA A 157 51.70 18.30 15.88
N LYS A 158 50.82 18.53 14.89
CA LYS A 158 51.14 19.36 13.73
C LYS A 158 51.53 20.80 14.10
N LYS A 159 50.85 21.42 15.07
CA LYS A 159 51.19 22.77 15.57
C LYS A 159 52.53 22.79 16.31
N GLU A 160 52.89 21.70 16.97
CA GLU A 160 54.14 21.53 17.71
C GLU A 160 55.31 21.02 16.82
N GLY A 161 55.09 20.84 15.52
CA GLY A 161 56.09 20.27 14.61
C GLY A 161 56.40 18.78 14.85
N LYS A 162 55.53 18.07 15.56
CA LYS A 162 55.65 16.63 15.84
C LYS A 162 54.91 15.79 14.80
N VAL A 163 55.44 14.61 14.52
CA VAL A 163 54.82 13.61 13.63
C VAL A 163 53.97 12.66 14.46
N VAL A 164 52.73 12.42 14.01
CA VAL A 164 51.84 11.39 14.58
C VAL A 164 52.24 10.05 14.00
N THR A 165 52.65 9.11 14.85
CA THR A 165 53.09 7.76 14.44
C THR A 165 52.02 6.70 14.67
N THR A 166 50.97 7.00 15.43
CA THR A 166 49.83 6.10 15.61
C THR A 166 48.95 6.11 14.37
N ALA A 167 48.34 4.97 14.06
CA ALA A 167 47.36 4.87 12.99
C ALA A 167 46.05 5.56 13.39
N PHE A 168 45.33 6.08 12.40
CA PHE A 168 43.95 6.56 12.62
C PHE A 168 43.08 5.36 13.03
N PRO A 169 42.29 5.45 14.12
CA PRO A 169 41.42 4.37 14.54
C PRO A 169 40.25 4.27 13.55
N ASP A 170 40.35 3.30 12.65
CA ASP A 170 39.35 3.05 11.61
C ASP A 170 38.82 1.62 11.72
N ASP A 171 37.52 1.48 11.49
CA ASP A 171 36.87 0.17 11.41
C ASP A 171 35.75 0.26 10.38
N LEU A 172 35.98 -0.41 9.25
CA LEU A 172 35.06 -0.44 8.11
C LEU A 172 33.67 -0.96 8.50
N GLN A 173 33.55 -1.78 9.54
CA GLN A 173 32.26 -2.28 10.00
C GLN A 173 31.41 -1.17 10.61
N TRP A 174 32.01 -0.29 11.42
CA TRP A 174 31.27 0.66 12.25
C TRP A 174 31.35 2.11 11.76
N GLU A 175 32.22 2.42 10.81
CA GLU A 175 32.41 3.79 10.28
C GLU A 175 31.10 4.43 9.81
N ALA A 176 30.23 3.64 9.16
CA ALA A 176 28.95 4.13 8.65
C ALA A 176 27.99 4.57 9.77
N LEU A 177 28.00 3.87 10.92
CA LEU A 177 27.23 4.28 12.10
C LEU A 177 27.91 5.44 12.83
N GLY A 178 29.24 5.54 12.81
CA GLY A 178 29.94 6.73 13.28
C GLY A 178 29.50 7.99 12.51
N ASP A 179 29.30 7.87 11.19
CA ASP A 179 28.75 8.95 10.37
C ASP A 179 27.27 9.26 10.66
N VAL A 180 26.48 8.28 11.13
CA VAL A 180 25.11 8.54 11.65
C VAL A 180 25.18 9.44 12.87
N LEU A 181 26.04 9.12 13.84
CA LEU A 181 26.23 9.92 15.06
C LEU A 181 26.75 11.33 14.75
N ARG A 182 27.54 11.49 13.69
CA ARG A 182 28.00 12.80 13.18
C ARG A 182 26.94 13.56 12.36
N GLY A 183 25.73 13.02 12.18
CA GLY A 183 24.65 13.66 11.43
C GLY A 183 24.89 13.72 9.92
N LYS A 184 25.74 12.85 9.36
CA LYS A 184 26.08 12.83 7.92
C LYS A 184 25.26 11.81 7.10
N VAL A 185 24.32 11.13 7.74
CA VAL A 185 23.55 10.03 7.16
C VAL A 185 22.05 10.32 7.28
N LYS A 186 21.30 10.09 6.20
CA LYS A 186 19.84 10.06 6.22
C LYS A 186 19.38 8.68 6.69
N VAL A 187 18.97 8.60 7.96
CA VAL A 187 18.46 7.35 8.56
C VAL A 187 17.02 7.10 8.12
N ASN A 188 16.81 5.97 7.46
CA ASN A 188 15.53 5.49 6.92
C ASN A 188 15.10 4.26 7.72
N THR A 189 14.04 4.39 8.52
CA THR A 189 13.71 3.33 9.50
C THR A 189 12.33 2.75 9.27
N HIS A 190 12.28 1.45 8.99
CA HIS A 190 11.07 0.64 8.94
C HIS A 190 10.53 0.40 10.36
N CYS A 191 9.46 1.07 10.77
CA CYS A 191 8.76 0.77 12.02
C CYS A 191 7.26 1.05 11.80
N TYR A 192 6.39 0.21 12.35
CA TYR A 192 4.96 0.33 12.13
C TYR A 192 4.22 0.84 13.36
N GLU A 193 4.37 0.16 14.49
CA GLU A 193 3.59 0.41 15.70
C GLU A 193 4.17 1.52 16.58
N VAL A 194 3.31 2.17 17.36
CA VAL A 194 3.69 3.18 18.36
C VAL A 194 4.77 2.68 19.32
N THR A 195 4.71 1.40 19.72
CA THR A 195 5.72 0.80 20.60
C THR A 195 7.12 0.84 19.98
N ASP A 196 7.21 0.52 18.69
CA ASP A 196 8.47 0.52 17.94
C ASP A 196 8.93 1.96 17.65
N LEU A 197 8.00 2.84 17.26
CA LEU A 197 8.27 4.27 17.03
C LEU A 197 8.83 4.94 18.29
N ALA A 198 8.20 4.72 19.45
CA ALA A 198 8.62 5.32 20.71
C ALA A 198 9.99 4.78 21.16
N ALA A 199 10.25 3.49 20.97
CA ALA A 199 11.57 2.91 21.25
C ALA A 199 12.66 3.53 20.36
N PHE A 200 12.38 3.70 19.07
CA PHE A 200 13.35 4.27 18.14
C PHE A 200 13.60 5.76 18.37
N VAL A 201 12.57 6.54 18.71
CA VAL A 201 12.72 7.95 19.11
C VAL A 201 13.58 8.07 20.38
N ARG A 202 13.41 7.18 21.38
CA ARG A 202 14.28 7.15 22.55
C ARG A 202 15.73 6.85 22.18
N LEU A 203 15.98 5.90 21.27
CA LEU A 203 17.33 5.58 20.78
C LEU A 203 17.97 6.78 20.05
N ALA A 204 17.19 7.51 19.25
CA ALA A 204 17.67 8.73 18.59
C ALA A 204 18.08 9.82 19.58
N HIS A 205 17.38 9.97 20.71
CA HIS A 205 17.79 10.86 21.81
C HIS A 205 19.01 10.33 22.57
N GLU A 206 19.04 9.02 22.86
CA GLU A 206 20.12 8.35 23.60
C GLU A 206 21.47 8.54 22.89
N PHE A 207 21.49 8.36 21.58
CA PHE A 207 22.71 8.47 20.75
C PHE A 207 22.79 9.76 19.92
N LYS A 208 21.84 10.68 20.07
CA LYS A 208 21.86 12.03 19.50
C LYS A 208 22.03 12.06 17.97
N PHE A 209 21.22 11.32 17.23
CA PHE A 209 21.23 11.33 15.76
C PHE A 209 19.87 11.70 15.15
N PRO A 210 19.85 12.43 14.02
CA PRO A 210 18.62 12.83 13.34
C PRO A 210 18.00 11.67 12.54
N LEU A 211 16.67 11.66 12.48
CA LEU A 211 15.89 10.70 11.70
C LEU A 211 15.41 11.35 10.40
N ALA A 212 15.65 10.71 9.25
CA ALA A 212 15.14 11.24 7.98
C ALA A 212 13.66 10.90 7.80
N ALA A 213 13.31 9.62 7.91
CA ALA A 213 11.92 9.17 7.83
C ALA A 213 11.65 7.85 8.55
N PHE A 214 10.43 7.72 9.08
CA PHE A 214 9.82 6.42 9.38
C PHE A 214 9.15 5.86 8.14
N HIS A 215 9.37 4.59 7.86
CA HIS A 215 8.91 3.87 6.68
C HIS A 215 7.78 2.91 7.08
N HIS A 216 6.79 2.78 6.19
CA HIS A 216 5.52 2.07 6.37
C HIS A 216 4.64 2.70 7.45
N ALA A 217 5.16 2.86 8.68
CA ALA A 217 4.71 3.87 9.63
C ALA A 217 3.19 3.84 9.91
N HIS A 218 2.60 2.64 9.96
CA HIS A 218 1.15 2.48 9.96
C HIS A 218 0.44 3.11 11.16
N GLU A 219 1.08 3.29 12.32
CA GLU A 219 0.46 3.93 13.49
C GLU A 219 0.97 5.37 13.75
N THR A 220 1.78 5.94 12.86
CA THR A 220 2.33 7.29 13.09
C THR A 220 1.29 8.40 13.15
N TYR A 221 0.13 8.21 12.52
CA TYR A 221 -0.96 9.18 12.53
C TYR A 221 -1.61 9.35 13.92
N MET A 222 -1.47 8.34 14.79
CA MET A 222 -1.96 8.36 16.17
C MET A 222 -1.03 9.12 17.11
N VAL A 223 0.23 9.33 16.72
CA VAL A 223 1.28 9.87 17.60
C VAL A 223 2.09 11.00 16.95
N PRO A 224 1.43 12.05 16.39
CA PRO A 224 2.14 13.16 15.74
C PRO A 224 3.12 13.87 16.67
N ASP A 225 2.78 14.02 17.96
CA ASP A 225 3.65 14.70 18.93
C ASP A 225 4.88 13.88 19.30
N LEU A 226 4.79 12.54 19.29
CA LEU A 226 5.95 11.67 19.42
C LEU A 226 6.91 11.89 18.25
N LEU A 227 6.42 12.01 17.02
CA LEU A 227 7.26 12.31 15.86
C LEU A 227 7.92 13.69 15.98
N LYS A 228 7.17 14.71 16.38
CA LYS A 228 7.70 16.07 16.60
C LYS A 228 8.76 16.12 17.71
N SER A 229 8.69 15.19 18.67
CA SER A 229 9.65 15.09 19.78
C SER A 229 10.99 14.45 19.38
N ALA A 230 11.14 13.91 18.16
CA ALA A 230 12.38 13.26 17.73
C ALA A 230 13.59 14.21 17.77
N TYR A 231 14.79 13.63 17.94
CA TYR A 231 16.03 14.38 18.13
C TYR A 231 16.35 15.28 16.92
N ASN A 232 16.58 16.58 17.19
CA ASN A 232 16.91 17.67 16.26
C ASN A 232 15.89 18.00 15.15
N ASN A 233 15.08 17.05 14.67
CA ASN A 233 14.10 17.29 13.63
C ASN A 233 12.90 16.34 13.72
N THR A 234 11.75 16.78 13.22
CA THR A 234 10.61 15.89 12.96
C THR A 234 10.93 15.02 11.73
N PRO A 235 10.90 13.68 11.84
CA PRO A 235 11.08 12.80 10.70
C PRO A 235 9.87 12.88 9.76
N ALA A 236 10.11 12.68 8.46
CA ALA A 236 9.03 12.45 7.51
C ALA A 236 8.41 11.05 7.70
N VAL A 237 7.27 10.82 7.06
CA VAL A 237 6.59 9.51 7.03
C VAL A 237 6.47 9.02 5.59
N ALA A 238 7.10 7.88 5.31
CA ALA A 238 7.06 7.21 4.01
C ALA A 238 6.07 6.04 4.05
N ILE A 239 4.81 6.32 3.72
CA ILE A 239 3.66 5.42 3.90
C ILE A 239 3.17 4.82 2.57
N PHE A 240 2.34 3.78 2.68
CA PHE A 240 1.42 3.42 1.61
C PHE A 240 0.16 4.28 1.73
N ALA A 241 -0.53 4.54 0.63
CA ALA A 241 -1.82 5.23 0.66
C ALA A 241 -2.92 4.31 1.20
N THR A 242 -2.96 3.06 0.75
CA THR A 242 -4.03 2.10 1.11
C THR A 242 -3.56 0.69 1.46
N ASN A 243 -2.33 0.32 1.09
CA ASN A 243 -1.79 -1.01 1.42
C ASN A 243 -1.45 -1.13 2.92
N GLY A 244 -2.36 -1.72 3.70
CA GLY A 244 -2.26 -1.94 5.14
C GLY A 244 -2.95 -3.24 5.58
N ARG A 245 -3.00 -3.50 6.89
CA ARG A 245 -3.75 -4.63 7.49
C ARG A 245 -3.26 -6.05 7.13
N TYR A 246 -2.13 -6.17 6.43
CA TYR A 246 -1.56 -7.45 6.00
C TYR A 246 -0.66 -8.13 7.05
N LYS A 247 -0.32 -7.44 8.14
CA LYS A 247 0.46 -7.89 9.30
C LYS A 247 -0.19 -7.41 10.58
N ARG A 248 0.13 -8.04 11.72
CA ARG A 248 -0.35 -7.57 13.03
C ARG A 248 0.11 -6.14 13.30
N GLU A 249 1.39 -5.84 13.06
CA GLU A 249 1.91 -4.47 13.19
C GLU A 249 1.38 -3.48 12.14
N ALA A 250 0.76 -3.97 11.06
CA ALA A 250 0.10 -3.16 10.04
C ALA A 250 -1.41 -3.04 10.24
N TRP A 251 -1.96 -3.63 11.31
CA TRP A 251 -3.40 -3.84 11.48
C TRP A 251 -4.21 -2.55 11.63
N ARG A 252 -3.61 -1.55 12.26
CA ARG A 252 -4.21 -0.23 12.46
C ARG A 252 -3.79 0.78 11.38
N GLY A 253 -3.39 0.31 10.19
CA GLY A 253 -3.16 1.21 9.08
C GLY A 253 -4.44 1.93 8.66
N SER A 254 -4.33 3.23 8.36
CA SER A 254 -5.45 4.10 7.96
C SER A 254 -5.20 4.72 6.59
N GLU A 255 -6.21 4.72 5.73
CA GLU A 255 -6.19 5.44 4.44
C GLU A 255 -6.09 6.97 4.63
N TYR A 256 -6.55 7.47 5.78
CA TYR A 256 -6.54 8.90 6.11
C TYR A 256 -5.22 9.37 6.75
N ALA A 257 -4.26 8.46 6.97
CA ALA A 257 -2.99 8.77 7.64
C ALA A 257 -2.30 9.98 7.00
N ALA A 258 -2.16 9.99 5.67
CA ALA A 258 -1.52 11.08 4.92
C ALA A 258 -2.12 12.46 5.25
N LYS A 259 -3.45 12.54 5.33
CA LYS A 259 -4.15 13.79 5.69
C LYS A 259 -3.79 14.20 7.11
N ILE A 260 -3.93 13.30 8.08
CA ILE A 260 -3.68 13.57 9.50
C ILE A 260 -2.24 14.04 9.71
N HIS A 261 -1.27 13.42 9.05
CA HIS A 261 0.13 13.86 9.07
C HIS A 261 0.29 15.28 8.53
N SER A 262 -0.33 15.59 7.39
CA SER A 262 -0.24 16.93 6.79
C SER A 262 -0.87 18.02 7.66
N GLU A 263 -2.02 17.75 8.29
CA GLU A 263 -2.68 18.66 9.24
C GLU A 263 -1.83 18.91 10.50
N ASN A 264 -0.92 17.97 10.80
CA ASN A 264 0.04 18.06 11.90
C ASN A 264 1.41 18.61 11.47
N ASN A 265 1.54 19.15 10.25
CA ASN A 265 2.80 19.64 9.69
C ASN A 265 3.92 18.58 9.62
N ILE A 266 3.55 17.31 9.44
CA ILE A 266 4.49 16.20 9.24
C ILE A 266 4.61 15.94 7.74
N THR A 267 5.85 15.88 7.24
CA THR A 267 6.11 15.68 5.81
C THR A 267 5.68 14.29 5.37
N VAL A 268 4.73 14.23 4.44
CA VAL A 268 4.22 12.98 3.86
C VAL A 268 5.02 12.61 2.62
N ILE A 269 5.37 11.33 2.52
CA ILE A 269 5.93 10.68 1.35
C ILE A 269 5.11 9.41 1.10
N VAL A 270 4.68 9.21 -0.14
CA VAL A 270 4.07 7.93 -0.58
C VAL A 270 5.11 7.10 -1.33
N LYS A 271 5.06 5.78 -1.13
CA LYS A 271 6.03 4.83 -1.70
C LYS A 271 5.34 3.58 -2.23
N SER A 272 5.97 2.94 -3.22
CA SER A 272 5.55 1.62 -3.71
C SER A 272 6.16 0.45 -2.94
N ASP A 273 7.32 0.67 -2.29
CA ASP A 273 8.06 -0.43 -1.64
C ASP A 273 8.32 -1.60 -2.61
N HIS A 274 8.63 -1.25 -3.87
CA HIS A 274 8.71 -2.24 -4.94
C HIS A 274 9.62 -3.40 -4.54
N PRO A 275 9.20 -4.66 -4.72
CA PRO A 275 8.05 -5.10 -5.51
C PRO A 275 6.73 -5.32 -4.74
N VAL A 276 6.58 -4.85 -3.49
CA VAL A 276 5.32 -4.99 -2.75
C VAL A 276 4.16 -4.39 -3.54
N LEU A 277 4.33 -3.16 -4.05
CA LEU A 277 3.50 -2.60 -5.11
C LEU A 277 4.36 -2.42 -6.38
N ASP A 278 3.73 -2.58 -7.55
CA ASP A 278 4.36 -2.24 -8.83
C ASP A 278 4.65 -0.73 -8.86
N SER A 279 5.93 -0.35 -8.90
CA SER A 279 6.39 1.04 -8.87
C SER A 279 5.95 1.85 -10.08
N ARG A 280 5.51 1.19 -11.16
CA ARG A 280 4.81 1.84 -12.26
C ARG A 280 3.57 2.61 -11.78
N PHE A 281 2.96 2.18 -10.68
CA PHE A 281 1.77 2.80 -10.08
C PHE A 281 2.09 3.70 -8.88
N LEU A 282 3.33 4.21 -8.75
CA LEU A 282 3.67 5.13 -7.66
C LEU A 282 2.77 6.38 -7.65
N LEU A 283 2.41 6.91 -8.82
CA LEU A 283 1.51 8.05 -8.89
C LEU A 283 0.08 7.69 -8.47
N PHE A 284 -0.36 6.44 -8.71
CA PHE A 284 -1.65 5.95 -8.23
C PHE A 284 -1.72 5.94 -6.69
N GLU A 285 -0.61 5.71 -5.98
CA GLU A 285 -0.56 5.91 -4.52
C GLU A 285 -0.79 7.38 -4.14
N ALA A 286 -0.22 8.34 -4.88
CA ALA A 286 -0.48 9.76 -4.64
C ALA A 286 -1.94 10.14 -4.95
N GLN A 287 -2.52 9.55 -6.01
CA GLN A 287 -3.94 9.71 -6.35
C GLN A 287 -4.85 9.20 -5.23
N GLN A 288 -4.57 8.04 -4.67
CA GLN A 288 -5.31 7.49 -3.53
C GLN A 288 -5.13 8.37 -2.28
N ALA A 289 -3.91 8.83 -1.97
CA ALA A 289 -3.70 9.73 -0.83
C ALA A 289 -4.48 11.06 -0.99
N HIS A 290 -4.54 11.60 -2.21
CA HIS A 290 -5.37 12.76 -2.51
C HIS A 290 -6.87 12.46 -2.32
N HIS A 291 -7.31 11.31 -2.83
CA HIS A 291 -8.68 10.84 -2.62
C HIS A 291 -9.01 10.75 -1.13
N PHE A 292 -8.11 10.27 -0.27
CA PHE A 292 -8.33 10.23 1.19
C PHE A 292 -7.98 11.54 1.92
N GLY A 293 -7.91 12.66 1.20
CA GLY A 293 -7.94 14.01 1.77
C GLY A 293 -6.60 14.70 1.98
N LEU A 294 -5.52 14.15 1.43
CA LEU A 294 -4.29 14.93 1.26
C LEU A 294 -4.52 16.03 0.20
N PRO A 295 -4.21 17.31 0.47
CA PRO A 295 -4.32 18.37 -0.54
C PRO A 295 -3.54 18.06 -1.82
N GLU A 296 -4.08 18.42 -2.98
CA GLU A 296 -3.53 18.12 -4.31
C GLU A 296 -2.03 18.42 -4.44
N HIS A 297 -1.62 19.63 -4.07
CA HIS A 297 -0.21 20.04 -4.14
C HIS A 297 0.70 19.21 -3.22
N LEU A 298 0.20 18.75 -2.07
CA LEU A 298 0.95 17.87 -1.16
C LEU A 298 0.99 16.43 -1.67
N ALA A 299 -0.06 15.95 -2.34
CA ALA A 299 -0.06 14.63 -2.97
C ALA A 299 0.98 14.54 -4.10
N LEU A 300 1.08 15.56 -4.95
CA LEU A 300 2.15 15.65 -5.94
C LEU A 300 3.54 15.77 -5.28
N ALA A 301 3.66 16.61 -4.25
CA ALA A 301 4.91 16.77 -3.49
C ALA A 301 5.38 15.45 -2.86
N ALA A 302 4.46 14.60 -2.38
CA ALA A 302 4.76 13.34 -1.71
C ALA A 302 5.50 12.31 -2.58
N VAL A 303 5.47 12.48 -3.91
CA VAL A 303 6.25 11.67 -4.87
C VAL A 303 7.33 12.46 -5.62
N THR A 304 7.47 13.76 -5.37
CA THR A 304 8.43 14.65 -6.07
C THR A 304 9.35 15.40 -5.09
N THR A 305 8.92 16.56 -4.60
CA THR A 305 9.73 17.49 -3.78
C THR A 305 9.99 16.96 -2.37
N SER A 306 9.00 16.33 -1.72
CA SER A 306 9.13 15.77 -0.38
C SER A 306 10.23 14.71 -0.29
N PRO A 307 10.21 13.63 -1.11
CA PRO A 307 11.27 12.62 -1.06
C PRO A 307 12.63 13.18 -1.49
N ALA A 308 12.70 14.10 -2.45
CA ALA A 308 13.96 14.74 -2.84
C ALA A 308 14.57 15.55 -1.68
N THR A 309 13.76 16.33 -0.98
CA THR A 309 14.20 17.16 0.15
C THR A 309 14.66 16.31 1.33
N VAL A 310 13.85 15.34 1.75
CA VAL A 310 14.16 14.48 2.91
C VAL A 310 15.39 13.61 2.65
N ALA A 311 15.54 13.09 1.42
CA ALA A 311 16.71 12.32 1.02
C ALA A 311 17.97 13.17 0.78
N GLY A 312 17.87 14.51 0.80
CA GLY A 312 19.01 15.42 0.67
C GLY A 312 19.42 15.76 -0.76
N PHE A 313 18.48 15.72 -1.71
CA PHE A 313 18.70 15.97 -3.14
C PHE A 313 17.95 17.20 -3.68
N SER A 314 17.45 18.08 -2.81
CA SER A 314 16.72 19.29 -3.23
C SER A 314 17.58 20.32 -3.97
N HIS A 315 18.90 20.10 -4.10
CA HIS A 315 19.77 20.90 -4.95
C HIS A 315 19.70 20.52 -6.43
N ARG A 316 19.14 19.36 -6.78
CA ARG A 316 19.14 18.84 -8.17
C ARG A 316 17.89 18.08 -8.59
N LEU A 317 17.13 17.51 -7.67
CA LEU A 317 15.96 16.65 -7.96
C LEU A 317 14.68 17.19 -7.35
N GLY A 318 13.54 16.76 -7.91
CA GLY A 318 12.20 16.98 -7.35
C GLY A 318 11.54 18.29 -7.74
N PHE A 319 12.26 19.22 -8.37
CA PHE A 319 11.74 20.54 -8.77
C PHE A 319 12.00 20.81 -10.25
N ILE A 320 11.06 21.48 -10.92
CA ILE A 320 11.28 22.08 -12.25
C ILE A 320 11.86 23.47 -12.04
N LYS A 321 13.20 23.56 -12.01
CA LYS A 321 13.94 24.81 -11.78
C LYS A 321 15.21 24.83 -12.62
N LYS A 322 15.69 26.03 -12.98
CA LYS A 322 16.97 26.20 -13.68
C LYS A 322 18.11 25.54 -12.89
N ASN A 323 19.01 24.85 -13.61
CA ASN A 323 20.16 24.10 -13.09
C ASN A 323 19.84 22.81 -12.31
N PHE A 324 18.60 22.33 -12.35
CA PHE A 324 18.24 21.01 -11.84
C PHE A 324 18.42 19.96 -12.93
N ASP A 325 18.51 18.69 -12.53
CA ASP A 325 18.58 17.60 -13.49
C ASP A 325 17.31 17.61 -14.36
N ALA A 326 17.45 17.42 -15.67
CA ALA A 326 16.34 17.44 -16.63
C ALA A 326 15.52 16.13 -16.60
N ASP A 327 15.01 15.81 -15.41
CA ASP A 327 14.10 14.71 -15.12
C ASP A 327 12.66 15.21 -15.20
N VAL A 328 11.99 14.97 -16.33
CA VAL A 328 10.68 15.55 -16.65
C VAL A 328 9.76 14.46 -17.18
N VAL A 329 8.48 14.54 -16.83
CA VAL A 329 7.44 13.64 -17.35
C VAL A 329 6.35 14.47 -18.00
N LEU A 330 6.02 14.14 -19.25
CA LEU A 330 4.85 14.67 -19.94
C LEU A 330 3.70 13.69 -19.74
N TRP A 331 2.58 14.18 -19.19
CA TRP A 331 1.37 13.41 -18.92
C TRP A 331 0.28 13.74 -19.96
N ASP A 332 -0.59 12.77 -20.23
CA ASP A 332 -1.76 12.95 -21.10
C ASP A 332 -2.89 13.78 -20.47
N SER A 333 -2.87 13.89 -19.14
CA SER A 333 -3.89 14.51 -18.32
C SER A 333 -3.26 14.99 -17.01
N HIS A 334 -4.07 15.56 -16.09
CA HIS A 334 -3.55 15.93 -14.79
C HIS A 334 -2.95 14.68 -14.08
N PRO A 335 -1.74 14.72 -13.50
CA PRO A 335 -1.12 13.51 -12.94
C PRO A 335 -1.94 12.84 -11.82
N LEU A 336 -2.76 13.60 -11.09
CA LEU A 336 -3.66 13.02 -10.09
C LEU A 336 -4.98 12.47 -10.67
N ALA A 337 -5.25 12.64 -11.96
CA ALA A 337 -6.43 12.06 -12.60
C ALA A 337 -6.31 10.53 -12.65
N LEU A 338 -7.40 9.82 -12.35
CA LEU A 338 -7.43 8.37 -12.49
C LEU A 338 -7.21 7.99 -13.95
N GLY A 339 -6.31 7.03 -14.17
CA GLY A 339 -5.93 6.58 -15.51
C GLY A 339 -4.89 7.46 -16.22
N ALA A 340 -4.43 8.56 -15.62
CA ALA A 340 -3.37 9.39 -16.19
C ALA A 340 -2.12 8.57 -16.52
N ALA A 341 -1.56 8.77 -17.70
CA ALA A 341 -0.43 8.01 -18.21
C ALA A 341 0.71 8.93 -18.72
N PRO A 342 1.98 8.55 -18.53
CA PRO A 342 3.10 9.25 -19.16
C PRO A 342 3.06 9.10 -20.69
N LEU A 343 3.00 10.23 -21.39
CA LEU A 343 3.27 10.30 -22.83
C LEU A 343 4.77 10.17 -23.12
N GLN A 344 5.60 10.76 -22.25
CA GLN A 344 7.05 10.67 -22.34
C GLN A 344 7.73 10.92 -21.00
N VAL A 345 8.90 10.30 -20.81
CA VAL A 345 9.77 10.49 -19.65
C VAL A 345 11.17 10.84 -20.12
N TRP A 346 11.72 11.92 -19.59
CA TRP A 346 13.12 12.29 -19.74
C TRP A 346 13.83 12.11 -18.41
N ILE A 347 15.04 11.54 -18.46
CA ILE A 347 15.94 11.42 -17.31
C ILE A 347 17.28 11.99 -17.75
N ASP A 348 17.77 13.01 -17.06
CA ASP A 348 18.91 13.84 -17.47
C ASP A 348 18.78 14.35 -18.93
N GLY A 349 17.56 14.68 -19.35
CA GLY A 349 17.26 15.15 -20.71
C GLY A 349 17.21 14.05 -21.78
N ILE A 350 17.43 12.78 -21.40
CA ILE A 350 17.41 11.64 -22.32
C ILE A 350 16.02 11.01 -22.33
N ARG A 351 15.41 10.92 -23.52
CA ARG A 351 14.12 10.24 -23.74
C ARG A 351 14.18 8.77 -23.33
N GLN A 352 13.17 8.29 -22.60
CA GLN A 352 13.15 6.90 -22.09
C GLN A 352 12.09 6.00 -22.72
N LEU A 353 10.99 6.57 -23.24
CA LEU A 353 9.92 5.78 -23.85
C LEU A 353 10.06 5.83 -25.38
N ASP A 354 10.39 4.70 -26.01
CA ASP A 354 10.58 4.59 -27.47
C ASP A 354 9.29 4.88 -28.25
N ASN A 355 8.16 4.36 -27.76
CA ASN A 355 6.82 4.60 -28.29
C ASN A 355 5.99 5.32 -27.23
N ALA A 356 5.52 6.53 -27.53
CA ALA A 356 4.58 7.22 -26.65
C ALA A 356 3.25 6.47 -26.68
N PHE A 357 2.66 6.19 -25.51
CA PHE A 357 1.29 5.73 -25.46
C PHE A 357 0.40 6.86 -25.99
N THR A 358 -0.31 6.63 -27.09
CA THR A 358 -1.32 7.60 -27.55
C THR A 358 -2.59 7.29 -26.78
N ALA A 359 -2.78 7.97 -25.65
CA ALA A 359 -4.08 7.96 -25.00
C ALA A 359 -5.11 8.43 -26.02
N LYS A 360 -6.21 7.68 -26.15
CA LYS A 360 -7.35 8.16 -26.93
C LYS A 360 -7.80 9.43 -26.24
N GLU A 361 -7.81 10.56 -26.96
CA GLU A 361 -8.26 11.84 -26.44
C GLU A 361 -9.65 11.61 -25.83
N LEU A 362 -9.74 11.68 -24.50
CA LEU A 362 -11.02 11.82 -23.85
C LEU A 362 -11.38 13.29 -24.05
N ASP A 363 -12.53 13.60 -24.65
CA ASP A 363 -13.01 14.97 -24.92
C ASP A 363 -13.16 15.84 -23.66
N VAL A 364 -12.74 15.34 -22.49
CA VAL A 364 -12.86 15.96 -21.18
C VAL A 364 -11.49 15.98 -20.52
N ILE A 365 -10.98 17.18 -20.24
CA ILE A 365 -9.83 17.35 -19.32
C ILE A 365 -10.27 16.81 -17.95
N ILE A 366 -9.71 15.66 -17.57
CA ILE A 366 -10.01 15.05 -16.27
C ILE A 366 -9.24 15.84 -15.20
N GLN A 367 -9.98 16.61 -14.40
CA GLN A 367 -9.45 17.28 -13.21
C GLN A 367 -9.04 16.25 -12.15
N ALA A 368 -8.26 16.67 -11.15
CA ALA A 368 -7.96 15.82 -10.00
C ALA A 368 -9.26 15.28 -9.37
N PRO A 369 -9.30 14.01 -8.95
CA PRO A 369 -10.49 13.43 -8.37
C PRO A 369 -10.85 14.17 -7.08
N PRO A 370 -12.16 14.33 -6.77
CA PRO A 370 -12.56 15.00 -5.54
C PRO A 370 -12.04 14.24 -4.31
N ILE A 371 -11.72 15.00 -3.26
CA ILE A 371 -11.40 14.47 -1.94
C ILE A 371 -12.62 13.73 -1.39
N ALA A 372 -12.42 12.50 -0.95
CA ALA A 372 -13.39 11.70 -0.22
C ALA A 372 -13.78 12.43 1.07
N SER A 373 -15.06 12.37 1.41
CA SER A 373 -15.47 12.87 2.70
C SER A 373 -14.93 12.00 3.84
N ILE A 374 -14.78 12.61 5.00
CA ILE A 374 -14.34 11.93 6.22
C ILE A 374 -15.57 11.74 7.10
N PRO A 375 -16.03 10.52 7.31
CA PRO A 375 -16.99 10.27 8.36
C PRO A 375 -16.30 10.49 9.72
N ASN A 376 -16.87 11.37 10.57
CA ASN A 376 -16.32 11.69 11.89
C ASN A 376 -16.02 10.47 12.79
N HIS A 377 -16.61 9.30 12.51
CA HIS A 377 -16.44 8.08 13.29
C HIS A 377 -15.22 7.25 12.88
N ILE A 378 -14.67 7.40 11.66
CA ILE A 378 -13.55 6.52 11.22
C ILE A 378 -12.27 6.87 11.98
N ILE A 379 -11.98 8.15 12.18
CA ILE A 379 -10.78 8.60 12.89
C ILE A 379 -10.82 8.15 14.37
N SER A 380 -11.98 8.21 15.02
CA SER A 380 -12.09 7.88 16.45
C SER A 380 -12.06 6.38 16.77
N HIS A 381 -12.34 5.51 15.79
CA HIS A 381 -12.45 4.05 16.05
C HIS A 381 -11.17 3.29 15.69
N GLU A 382 -10.30 3.81 14.83
CA GLU A 382 -9.07 3.10 14.44
C GLU A 382 -8.00 3.08 15.55
N GLU A 383 -8.02 4.05 16.46
CA GLU A 383 -7.12 4.08 17.65
C GLU A 383 -7.44 2.96 18.65
N ASP A 384 -8.73 2.63 18.79
CA ASP A 384 -9.25 1.61 19.72
C ASP A 384 -9.55 0.26 19.01
N ASP A 385 -9.17 0.10 17.74
CA ASP A 385 -9.48 -1.09 16.96
C ASP A 385 -8.60 -2.28 17.38
N ASP A 386 -9.18 -3.15 18.20
CA ASP A 386 -8.62 -4.42 18.65
C ASP A 386 -8.97 -5.60 17.71
N GLY A 387 -9.56 -5.31 16.55
CA GLY A 387 -10.06 -6.32 15.61
C GLY A 387 -11.46 -6.84 15.92
N THR A 388 -12.14 -6.33 16.97
CA THR A 388 -13.50 -6.75 17.35
C THR A 388 -14.56 -5.68 17.08
N GLN A 389 -14.16 -4.47 16.64
CA GLN A 389 -15.10 -3.38 16.43
C GLN A 389 -16.01 -3.64 15.23
N GLN A 390 -17.26 -4.00 15.53
CA GLN A 390 -18.35 -4.01 14.57
C GLN A 390 -18.57 -2.58 14.07
N GLY A 391 -18.48 -2.34 12.77
CA GLY A 391 -18.81 -1.04 12.19
C GLY A 391 -20.24 -0.63 12.55
N THR A 392 -20.40 0.28 13.50
CA THR A 392 -21.69 0.66 14.11
C THR A 392 -22.49 1.68 13.28
N GLY A 393 -22.11 1.94 12.03
CA GLY A 393 -22.68 3.04 11.23
C GLY A 393 -23.82 2.68 10.27
N ALA A 394 -24.08 1.39 10.00
CA ALA A 394 -25.06 1.00 9.00
C ALA A 394 -26.48 1.08 9.57
N GLN A 395 -27.22 2.13 9.22
CA GLN A 395 -28.65 2.22 9.53
C GLN A 395 -29.45 1.43 8.50
N THR A 396 -30.04 0.30 8.91
CA THR A 396 -31.10 -0.35 8.15
C THR A 396 -32.30 0.58 8.07
N VAL A 397 -32.87 0.74 6.87
CA VAL A 397 -34.07 1.54 6.67
C VAL A 397 -35.16 0.61 6.17
N ASP A 398 -36.08 0.27 7.06
CA ASP A 398 -37.28 -0.48 6.74
C ASP A 398 -38.28 0.47 6.09
N GLY A 399 -38.23 0.60 4.76
CA GLY A 399 -39.16 1.45 4.03
C GLY A 399 -38.70 1.88 2.65
N VAL A 400 -39.09 3.10 2.28
CA VAL A 400 -38.74 3.73 1.00
C VAL A 400 -37.58 4.68 1.22
N VAL A 401 -36.56 4.58 0.38
CA VAL A 401 -35.41 5.50 0.36
C VAL A 401 -35.48 6.30 -0.95
N LEU A 402 -35.41 7.62 -0.83
CA LEU A 402 -35.32 8.53 -1.97
C LEU A 402 -33.89 9.06 -2.05
N PHE A 403 -33.13 8.61 -3.05
CA PHE A 403 -31.87 9.22 -3.41
C PHE A 403 -32.12 10.43 -4.29
N THR A 404 -31.49 11.56 -3.96
CA THR A 404 -31.56 12.82 -4.72
C THR A 404 -30.17 13.27 -5.09
N ASN A 405 -30.05 14.16 -6.08
CA ASN A 405 -28.77 14.65 -6.57
C ASN A 405 -27.85 13.54 -7.10
N VAL A 406 -28.43 12.56 -7.79
CA VAL A 406 -27.71 11.42 -8.36
C VAL A 406 -27.18 11.80 -9.75
N SER A 407 -25.88 11.68 -10.01
CA SER A 407 -25.30 12.06 -11.31
C SER A 407 -25.34 10.95 -12.34
N GLU A 408 -25.39 9.70 -11.89
CA GLU A 408 -25.33 8.52 -12.74
C GLU A 408 -25.95 7.32 -12.03
N VAL A 409 -26.67 6.50 -12.78
CA VAL A 409 -27.16 5.20 -12.32
C VAL A 409 -26.70 4.14 -13.31
N LEU A 410 -25.92 3.19 -12.82
CA LEU A 410 -25.46 2.03 -13.58
C LEU A 410 -26.35 0.84 -13.23
N LEU A 411 -27.07 0.33 -14.23
CA LEU A 411 -27.97 -0.81 -14.07
C LEU A 411 -27.47 -1.99 -14.91
N PRO A 412 -27.59 -3.24 -14.42
CA PRO A 412 -27.36 -4.41 -15.24
C PRO A 412 -28.40 -4.48 -16.37
N ARG A 413 -27.97 -4.72 -17.62
CA ARG A 413 -28.85 -4.91 -18.79
C ARG A 413 -28.28 -6.02 -19.68
N ASN A 414 -28.89 -7.20 -19.71
CA ASN A 414 -28.58 -8.33 -20.61
C ASN A 414 -27.09 -8.46 -21.02
N LYS A 415 -26.25 -9.06 -20.15
CA LYS A 415 -24.79 -9.23 -20.33
C LYS A 415 -23.97 -7.93 -20.48
N SER A 416 -24.57 -6.76 -20.31
CA SER A 416 -23.91 -5.45 -20.33
C SER A 416 -24.38 -4.57 -19.16
N THR A 417 -23.68 -3.49 -18.88
CA THR A 417 -24.14 -2.43 -17.97
C THR A 417 -24.68 -1.28 -18.79
N ALA A 418 -25.88 -0.80 -18.47
CA ALA A 418 -26.43 0.41 -19.07
C ALA A 418 -26.26 1.57 -18.09
N ALA A 419 -25.62 2.64 -18.56
CA ALA A 419 -25.49 3.88 -17.81
C ALA A 419 -26.64 4.83 -18.14
N LEU A 420 -27.40 5.21 -17.11
CA LEU A 420 -28.29 6.36 -17.16
C LEU A 420 -27.51 7.55 -16.60
N THR A 421 -27.00 8.39 -17.50
CA THR A 421 -26.24 9.60 -17.16
C THR A 421 -27.00 10.84 -17.59
N THR A 422 -26.81 11.92 -16.86
CA THR A 422 -27.33 13.25 -17.23
C THR A 422 -26.21 14.09 -17.80
N SER A 423 -25.73 13.78 -19.02
CA SER A 423 -24.81 14.70 -19.71
C SER A 423 -25.57 16.02 -19.96
N ASN A 424 -25.18 17.09 -19.24
CA ASN A 424 -25.76 18.44 -19.31
C ASN A 424 -27.23 18.61 -18.84
N GLN A 425 -27.72 17.77 -17.93
CA GLN A 425 -29.11 17.86 -17.42
C GLN A 425 -29.19 17.83 -15.88
N ALA A 426 -30.35 18.24 -15.35
CA ALA A 426 -30.67 18.24 -13.92
C ALA A 426 -30.43 16.87 -13.28
N PRO A 427 -29.96 16.81 -12.02
CA PRO A 427 -29.62 15.55 -11.37
C PRO A 427 -30.83 14.61 -11.23
N LEU A 428 -30.53 13.31 -11.18
CA LEU A 428 -31.52 12.24 -11.06
C LEU A 428 -32.00 12.07 -9.61
N GLU A 429 -33.20 11.49 -9.51
CA GLU A 429 -33.80 10.92 -8.32
C GLU A 429 -33.95 9.40 -8.50
N VAL A 430 -33.68 8.64 -7.44
CA VAL A 430 -33.86 7.19 -7.43
C VAL A 430 -34.66 6.79 -6.20
N VAL A 431 -35.77 6.08 -6.42
CA VAL A 431 -36.61 5.54 -5.34
C VAL A 431 -36.31 4.06 -5.18
N VAL A 432 -35.96 3.68 -3.96
CA VAL A 432 -35.73 2.29 -3.56
C VAL A 432 -36.76 1.89 -2.52
N ARG A 433 -37.51 0.82 -2.79
CA ARG A 433 -38.47 0.25 -1.85
C ARG A 433 -38.11 -1.20 -1.59
N SER A 434 -37.95 -1.56 -0.31
CA SER A 434 -37.62 -2.93 0.10
C SER A 434 -36.40 -3.51 -0.66
N GLY A 435 -35.37 -2.68 -0.85
CA GLY A 435 -34.14 -3.04 -1.56
C GLY A 435 -34.26 -3.12 -3.09
N ARG A 436 -35.38 -2.73 -3.70
CA ARG A 436 -35.56 -2.71 -5.17
C ARG A 436 -35.70 -1.28 -5.68
N ILE A 437 -35.02 -0.97 -6.77
CA ILE A 437 -35.23 0.30 -7.49
C ILE A 437 -36.62 0.26 -8.12
N GLU A 438 -37.49 1.17 -7.66
CA GLU A 438 -38.87 1.32 -8.14
C GLU A 438 -38.95 2.38 -9.24
N CYS A 439 -38.14 3.43 -9.14
CA CYS A 439 -38.11 4.53 -10.10
C CYS A 439 -36.71 5.15 -10.21
N VAL A 440 -36.32 5.48 -11.44
CA VAL A 440 -35.17 6.34 -11.77
C VAL A 440 -35.69 7.41 -12.71
N GLY A 441 -35.53 8.68 -12.35
CA GLY A 441 -36.08 9.79 -13.11
C GLY A 441 -35.43 11.10 -12.71
N ARG A 442 -35.86 12.20 -13.30
CA ARG A 442 -35.41 13.55 -12.91
C ARG A 442 -36.14 14.02 -11.65
N LYS A 443 -35.66 15.13 -11.10
CA LYS A 443 -36.28 15.78 -9.94
C LYS A 443 -37.80 15.95 -10.11
N GLY A 444 -38.58 15.33 -9.24
CA GLY A 444 -40.05 15.37 -9.26
C GLY A 444 -40.72 14.24 -10.05
N GLU A 445 -40.01 13.51 -10.91
CA GLU A 445 -40.60 12.40 -11.67
C GLU A 445 -40.84 11.16 -10.79
N CYS A 446 -39.92 10.88 -9.86
CA CYS A 446 -40.03 9.75 -8.94
C CYS A 446 -40.57 10.12 -7.56
N SER A 447 -40.40 11.38 -7.14
CA SER A 447 -40.79 11.83 -5.81
C SER A 447 -42.26 12.22 -5.66
N ASN A 448 -42.96 12.46 -6.78
CA ASN A 448 -44.39 12.74 -6.79
C ASN A 448 -45.19 11.50 -6.35
N GLY A 449 -45.81 11.57 -5.16
CA GLY A 449 -46.61 10.48 -4.59
C GLY A 449 -45.90 9.63 -3.53
N LEU A 450 -44.62 9.92 -3.22
CA LEU A 450 -43.99 9.39 -2.02
C LEU A 450 -44.67 10.00 -0.79
N GLY A 451 -45.39 9.19 -0.01
CA GLY A 451 -45.95 9.61 1.28
C GLY A 451 -44.85 10.10 2.24
N LYS A 452 -45.24 10.77 3.34
CA LYS A 452 -44.33 11.39 4.34
C LYS A 452 -43.33 10.44 5.05
N GLY A 453 -43.27 9.15 4.69
CA GLY A 453 -42.44 8.12 5.32
C GLY A 453 -41.15 7.75 4.56
N ALA A 454 -40.83 8.37 3.43
CA ALA A 454 -39.60 8.07 2.69
C ALA A 454 -38.37 8.74 3.33
N LYS A 455 -37.27 7.98 3.52
CA LYS A 455 -35.99 8.53 3.98
C LYS A 455 -35.25 9.16 2.81
N GLY A 456 -35.07 10.48 2.85
CA GLY A 456 -34.28 11.20 1.86
C GLY A 456 -32.78 11.04 2.09
N VAL A 457 -32.04 10.69 1.04
CA VAL A 457 -30.58 10.65 0.99
C VAL A 457 -30.11 11.52 -0.18
N ASN A 458 -29.34 12.57 0.08
CA ASN A 458 -28.72 13.37 -0.96
C ASN A 458 -27.36 12.75 -1.31
N LEU A 459 -27.14 12.48 -2.59
CA LEU A 459 -25.91 11.86 -3.11
C LEU A 459 -24.80 12.85 -3.44
N GLU A 460 -25.06 14.15 -3.38
CA GLU A 460 -24.06 15.19 -3.62
C GLU A 460 -23.35 15.04 -4.98
N GLY A 461 -24.06 14.56 -6.01
CA GLY A 461 -23.49 14.28 -7.34
C GLY A 461 -22.88 12.88 -7.48
N GLY A 462 -23.09 11.99 -6.51
CA GLY A 462 -22.63 10.61 -6.54
C GLY A 462 -23.34 9.73 -7.57
N SER A 463 -22.76 8.56 -7.81
CA SER A 463 -23.28 7.52 -8.71
C SER A 463 -23.92 6.39 -7.91
N ILE A 464 -24.94 5.77 -8.49
CA ILE A 464 -25.53 4.50 -8.03
C ILE A 464 -25.04 3.38 -8.95
N LEU A 465 -24.53 2.30 -8.37
CA LEU A 465 -23.97 1.17 -9.11
C LEU A 465 -24.45 -0.18 -8.56
N PRO A 466 -24.39 -1.25 -9.37
CA PRO A 466 -24.58 -2.60 -8.86
C PRO A 466 -23.49 -2.90 -7.81
N PRO A 467 -23.77 -3.81 -6.86
CA PRO A 467 -22.78 -4.19 -5.86
C PRO A 467 -21.55 -4.79 -6.52
N LEU A 468 -20.38 -4.55 -5.91
CA LEU A 468 -19.15 -5.15 -6.36
C LEU A 468 -19.07 -6.62 -5.94
N LEU A 469 -18.50 -7.42 -6.84
CA LEU A 469 -18.11 -8.80 -6.59
C LEU A 469 -16.60 -8.85 -6.39
N ALA A 470 -16.15 -9.32 -5.23
CA ALA A 470 -14.76 -9.70 -5.04
C ALA A 470 -14.53 -11.13 -5.52
N PHE A 471 -13.51 -11.35 -6.34
CA PHE A 471 -13.11 -12.67 -6.81
C PHE A 471 -11.62 -12.87 -6.59
N GLY A 472 -11.24 -13.91 -5.85
CA GLY A 472 -9.84 -14.27 -5.60
C GLY A 472 -9.30 -13.95 -4.19
N PRO A 473 -9.66 -12.83 -3.54
CA PRO A 473 -9.30 -12.59 -2.15
C PRO A 473 -9.77 -13.71 -1.22
N ALA A 474 -8.97 -14.03 -0.21
CA ALA A 474 -9.28 -15.01 0.83
C ALA A 474 -10.28 -14.46 1.88
N LEU A 475 -11.27 -13.67 1.43
CA LEU A 475 -12.23 -13.02 2.33
C LEU A 475 -13.01 -14.07 3.12
N GLY A 476 -12.93 -13.99 4.44
CA GLY A 476 -13.54 -14.92 5.39
C GLY A 476 -12.71 -16.18 5.68
N LEU A 477 -11.60 -16.44 4.97
CA LEU A 477 -10.65 -17.51 5.31
C LEU A 477 -9.34 -16.98 5.89
N THR A 478 -9.19 -15.66 5.94
CA THR A 478 -7.97 -14.99 6.39
C THR A 478 -8.33 -13.65 6.99
N GLU A 479 -7.84 -13.40 8.20
CA GLU A 479 -8.02 -12.12 8.88
C GLU A 479 -6.74 -11.27 8.84
N ILE A 480 -5.55 -11.86 9.01
CA ILE A 480 -4.27 -11.16 8.85
C ILE A 480 -3.34 -12.03 8.01
N VAL A 481 -3.14 -11.66 6.75
CA VAL A 481 -2.46 -12.52 5.75
C VAL A 481 -1.07 -13.00 6.17
N SER A 482 -0.31 -12.20 6.90
CA SER A 482 1.05 -12.56 7.37
C SER A 482 1.08 -13.18 8.76
N GLU A 483 -0.06 -13.37 9.42
CA GLU A 483 -0.16 -14.04 10.72
C GLU A 483 -0.87 -15.39 10.53
N PRO A 484 -0.10 -16.50 10.46
CA PRO A 484 -0.64 -17.83 10.16
C PRO A 484 -1.76 -18.27 11.10
N THR A 485 -1.76 -17.83 12.36
CA THR A 485 -2.82 -18.18 13.33
C THR A 485 -4.18 -17.56 13.03
N THR A 486 -4.25 -16.66 12.04
CA THR A 486 -5.48 -15.98 11.60
C THR A 486 -5.90 -16.39 10.18
N THR A 487 -5.28 -17.45 9.65
CA THR A 487 -5.45 -17.92 8.28
C THR A 487 -5.82 -19.40 8.31
N ASP A 488 -6.84 -19.78 7.56
CA ASP A 488 -7.18 -21.20 7.36
C ASP A 488 -6.01 -21.97 6.72
N ASP A 489 -5.82 -23.21 7.15
CA ASP A 489 -4.69 -24.02 6.69
C ASP A 489 -4.78 -24.31 5.19
N GLY A 490 -3.62 -24.48 4.57
CA GLY A 490 -3.50 -24.77 3.15
C GLY A 490 -4.09 -26.13 2.80
N VAL A 491 -4.96 -26.17 1.79
CA VAL A 491 -5.45 -27.43 1.23
C VAL A 491 -4.29 -28.20 0.62
N PHE A 492 -4.24 -29.47 1.00
CA PHE A 492 -3.28 -30.42 0.49
C PHE A 492 -3.56 -30.73 -1.00
N ASP A 493 -2.61 -30.42 -1.89
CA ASP A 493 -2.71 -30.74 -3.30
C ASP A 493 -2.02 -32.10 -3.60
N PRO A 494 -2.80 -33.17 -3.86
CA PRO A 494 -2.25 -34.49 -4.17
C PRO A 494 -1.54 -34.53 -5.53
N LEU A 495 -1.86 -33.63 -6.46
CA LEU A 495 -1.22 -33.56 -7.78
C LEU A 495 0.17 -32.94 -7.70
N TYR A 496 0.41 -32.09 -6.71
CA TYR A 496 1.72 -31.48 -6.47
C TYR A 496 2.60 -32.34 -5.55
N SER A 497 2.02 -32.90 -4.50
CA SER A 497 2.75 -33.64 -3.44
C SER A 497 2.95 -35.12 -3.72
N GLY A 498 2.22 -35.72 -4.66
CA GLY A 498 2.27 -37.15 -4.95
C GLY A 498 1.76 -38.06 -3.82
N SER A 499 1.17 -37.50 -2.77
CA SER A 499 0.60 -38.22 -1.63
C SER A 499 -0.85 -37.80 -1.41
N LEU A 500 -1.54 -38.38 -0.41
CA LEU A 500 -2.88 -37.96 0.02
C LEU A 500 -2.78 -37.43 1.45
N SER A 501 -3.56 -36.41 1.81
CA SER A 501 -3.67 -36.00 3.21
C SER A 501 -4.28 -37.12 4.08
N SER A 502 -4.08 -37.08 5.40
CA SER A 502 -4.68 -38.06 6.31
C SER A 502 -6.20 -38.16 6.14
N LEU A 503 -6.88 -37.04 5.85
CA LEU A 503 -8.31 -37.04 5.54
C LEU A 503 -8.63 -37.74 4.23
N GLN A 504 -7.86 -37.48 3.16
CA GLN A 504 -8.05 -38.14 1.86
C GLN A 504 -7.71 -39.64 1.91
N GLN A 505 -6.79 -40.05 2.79
CA GLN A 505 -6.49 -41.47 3.04
C GLN A 505 -7.67 -42.18 3.73
N ILE A 506 -8.39 -41.50 4.63
CA ILE A 506 -9.53 -42.08 5.37
C ILE A 506 -10.80 -42.08 4.51
N TRP A 507 -11.10 -40.96 3.85
CA TRP A 507 -12.40 -40.71 3.21
C TRP A 507 -12.36 -40.84 1.68
N GLY A 508 -11.18 -41.13 1.11
CA GLY A 508 -10.96 -41.39 -0.30
C GLY A 508 -10.43 -40.18 -1.10
N PRO A 509 -9.90 -40.43 -2.31
CA PRO A 509 -9.22 -39.41 -3.13
C PRO A 509 -10.15 -38.35 -3.73
N HIS A 510 -11.47 -38.50 -3.59
CA HIS A 510 -12.49 -37.60 -4.16
C HIS A 510 -12.95 -36.50 -3.18
N VAL A 511 -12.33 -36.40 -2.00
CA VAL A 511 -12.67 -35.38 -1.01
C VAL A 511 -12.03 -34.05 -1.40
N ALA A 512 -12.87 -33.09 -1.75
CA ALA A 512 -12.48 -31.71 -2.02
C ALA A 512 -12.84 -30.84 -0.81
N VAL A 513 -11.85 -30.13 -0.27
CA VAL A 513 -12.09 -29.09 0.75
C VAL A 513 -12.95 -27.99 0.12
N ARG A 514 -13.91 -27.46 0.88
CA ARG A 514 -14.79 -26.39 0.41
C ARG A 514 -14.56 -25.16 1.27
N ALA A 515 -14.41 -24.00 0.64
CA ALA A 515 -14.18 -22.76 1.38
C ALA A 515 -15.31 -22.49 2.38
N VAL A 516 -16.56 -22.82 2.02
CA VAL A 516 -17.75 -22.61 2.87
C VAL A 516 -17.67 -23.29 4.25
N ASP A 517 -16.80 -24.28 4.43
CA ASP A 517 -16.64 -24.98 5.70
C ASP A 517 -15.71 -24.23 6.68
N GLY A 518 -14.94 -23.24 6.20
CA GLY A 518 -14.02 -22.40 6.99
C GLY A 518 -14.32 -20.90 7.00
N LEU A 519 -15.40 -20.46 6.32
CA LEU A 519 -15.74 -19.03 6.24
C LEU A 519 -16.14 -18.45 7.61
N GLU A 520 -15.35 -17.52 8.10
CA GLU A 520 -15.66 -16.63 9.21
C GLU A 520 -16.26 -15.31 8.69
N MET A 521 -17.49 -14.99 9.11
CA MET A 521 -18.30 -13.93 8.46
C MET A 521 -18.17 -12.56 9.12
N ASP A 522 -17.52 -12.49 10.29
CA ASP A 522 -17.46 -11.28 11.11
C ASP A 522 -16.06 -10.62 11.18
N GLY A 523 -15.17 -10.98 10.26
CA GLY A 523 -13.85 -10.36 10.12
C GLY A 523 -13.85 -8.89 9.66
N LYS A 524 -12.84 -8.13 10.07
CA LYS A 524 -12.58 -6.73 9.67
C LYS A 524 -12.40 -6.61 8.17
N HIS A 525 -11.75 -7.56 7.50
CA HIS A 525 -11.61 -7.52 6.05
C HIS A 525 -12.95 -7.61 5.33
N LEU A 526 -13.85 -8.50 5.78
CA LEU A 526 -15.21 -8.59 5.24
C LEU A 526 -16.04 -7.34 5.55
N HIS A 527 -15.88 -6.77 6.74
CA HIS A 527 -16.54 -5.51 7.10
C HIS A 527 -16.07 -4.36 6.23
N THR A 528 -14.77 -4.24 6.03
CA THR A 528 -14.15 -3.22 5.16
C THR A 528 -14.62 -3.39 3.72
N ALA A 529 -14.57 -4.62 3.19
CA ALA A 529 -15.08 -4.96 1.85
C ALA A 529 -16.55 -4.53 1.69
N HIS A 530 -17.39 -4.85 2.67
CA HIS A 530 -18.79 -4.46 2.67
C HIS A 530 -19.00 -2.93 2.73
N GLN A 531 -18.20 -2.21 3.53
CA GLN A 531 -18.27 -0.75 3.62
C GLN A 531 -17.86 -0.03 2.32
N ILE A 532 -16.99 -0.65 1.51
CA ILE A 532 -16.63 -0.17 0.18
C ILE A 532 -17.54 -0.74 -0.93
N GLY A 533 -18.61 -1.45 -0.53
CA GLY A 533 -19.71 -1.95 -1.38
C GLY A 533 -19.47 -3.29 -2.09
N ILE A 534 -18.50 -4.08 -1.64
CA ILE A 534 -18.42 -5.51 -1.99
C ILE A 534 -19.48 -6.26 -1.17
N THR A 535 -20.56 -6.70 -1.80
CA THR A 535 -21.61 -7.48 -1.11
C THR A 535 -21.52 -8.98 -1.40
N LYS A 536 -20.76 -9.36 -2.42
CA LYS A 536 -20.52 -10.74 -2.84
C LYS A 536 -19.03 -11.00 -2.91
N ALA A 537 -18.60 -12.14 -2.39
CA ALA A 537 -17.23 -12.63 -2.53
C ALA A 537 -17.21 -14.08 -3.00
N VAL A 538 -16.30 -14.38 -3.92
CA VAL A 538 -15.94 -15.76 -4.29
C VAL A 538 -14.55 -16.05 -3.73
N THR A 539 -14.53 -16.89 -2.71
CA THR A 539 -13.33 -17.26 -1.96
C THR A 539 -12.97 -18.71 -2.28
N ALA A 540 -11.72 -18.94 -2.70
CA ALA A 540 -11.18 -20.29 -2.85
C ALA A 540 -10.49 -20.72 -1.54
N PRO A 541 -10.47 -22.02 -1.21
CA PRO A 541 -9.68 -22.50 -0.08
C PRO A 541 -8.22 -22.07 -0.19
N MET A 542 -7.58 -21.85 0.97
CA MET A 542 -6.15 -21.57 1.05
C MET A 542 -5.34 -22.75 0.51
N GLY A 543 -4.14 -22.52 0.00
CA GLY A 543 -3.27 -23.59 -0.48
C GLY A 543 -2.34 -23.20 -1.62
N SER A 544 -1.41 -24.09 -1.93
CA SER A 544 -0.50 -24.00 -3.07
C SER A 544 -0.74 -25.18 -4.00
N GLY A 545 -0.44 -25.02 -5.29
CA GLY A 545 -0.70 -26.05 -6.31
C GLY A 545 -1.93 -25.79 -7.19
N PHE A 546 -2.24 -26.77 -8.04
CA PHE A 546 -3.27 -26.75 -9.06
C PHE A 546 -4.66 -27.03 -8.49
N PHE A 547 -4.79 -28.00 -7.59
CA PHE A 547 -6.08 -28.37 -7.00
C PHE A 547 -6.17 -27.91 -5.54
N ARG A 548 -7.03 -26.91 -5.29
CA ARG A 548 -7.26 -26.35 -3.94
C ARG A 548 -8.65 -26.65 -3.38
N GLY A 549 -9.48 -27.38 -4.12
CA GLY A 549 -10.86 -27.69 -3.73
C GLY A 549 -11.90 -26.75 -4.34
N VAL A 550 -13.04 -26.60 -3.67
CA VAL A 550 -14.23 -25.92 -4.19
C VAL A 550 -14.39 -24.54 -3.56
N SER A 551 -14.43 -23.50 -4.41
CA SER A 551 -14.70 -22.13 -3.98
C SER A 551 -16.09 -21.98 -3.37
N GLY A 552 -16.19 -21.11 -2.37
CA GLY A 552 -17.44 -20.70 -1.73
C GLY A 552 -17.84 -19.31 -2.21
N ARG A 553 -19.14 -19.11 -2.44
CA ARG A 553 -19.71 -17.77 -2.61
C ARG A 553 -20.39 -17.37 -1.31
N SER A 554 -19.96 -16.25 -0.74
CA SER A 554 -20.63 -15.63 0.41
C SER A 554 -21.38 -14.38 -0.05
N GLU A 555 -22.53 -14.15 0.57
CA GLU A 555 -23.39 -12.99 0.32
C GLU A 555 -23.84 -12.48 1.68
N ARG A 556 -23.53 -11.22 2.00
CA ARG A 556 -24.10 -10.58 3.19
C ARG A 556 -25.53 -10.16 2.85
N GLU A 557 -26.44 -10.41 3.79
CA GLU A 557 -27.89 -10.26 3.62
C GLU A 557 -28.28 -8.97 2.87
N ARG A 558 -29.29 -9.06 1.98
CA ARG A 558 -29.80 -7.99 1.09
C ARG A 558 -30.01 -6.68 1.82
N ARG A 559 -28.98 -5.86 1.89
CA ARG A 559 -28.99 -4.58 2.57
C ARG A 559 -28.38 -3.55 1.64
N THR A 560 -29.15 -2.54 1.31
CA THR A 560 -28.71 -1.36 0.58
C THR A 560 -27.63 -0.68 1.43
N VAL A 561 -26.38 -0.70 0.97
CA VAL A 561 -25.27 -0.04 1.66
C VAL A 561 -25.05 1.31 0.98
N TRP A 562 -25.23 2.38 1.73
CA TRP A 562 -24.85 3.71 1.28
C TRP A 562 -23.90 4.36 2.28
N ARG A 563 -22.86 5.02 1.74
CA ARG A 563 -21.97 5.88 2.49
C ARG A 563 -22.32 7.32 2.14
N LYS A 564 -22.69 8.12 3.15
CA LYS A 564 -22.91 9.55 2.95
C LYS A 564 -21.55 10.21 2.89
N ASP A 565 -21.20 10.78 1.72
CA ASP A 565 -20.05 11.66 1.65
C ASP A 565 -20.45 13.04 2.14
N ARG A 566 -19.91 13.55 3.26
CA ARG A 566 -20.15 14.91 3.75
C ARG A 566 -19.01 15.86 3.37
N SER A 567 -19.30 16.87 2.55
CA SER A 567 -18.49 18.09 2.51
C SER A 567 -18.79 18.99 3.74
N SER A 568 -17.72 19.35 4.46
CA SER A 568 -17.58 20.34 5.56
C SER A 568 -18.82 20.93 6.28
N LYS A 569 -18.89 20.81 7.62
CA LYS A 569 -19.24 21.89 8.59
C LYS A 569 -19.03 21.46 10.06
N THR A 570 -18.69 22.45 10.90
CA THR A 570 -18.15 22.50 12.29
C THR A 570 -18.97 21.82 13.42
N PRO A 571 -18.35 21.47 14.57
CA PRO A 571 -18.97 20.62 15.60
C PRO A 571 -19.55 21.37 16.82
N SER A 572 -20.58 20.80 17.44
CA SER A 572 -20.93 21.00 18.86
C SER A 572 -21.60 19.73 19.43
N PRO A 573 -21.39 19.37 20.72
CA PRO A 573 -21.58 18.00 21.20
C PRO A 573 -22.80 17.81 22.10
N SER A 574 -23.33 16.57 22.15
CA SER A 574 -23.89 15.98 23.37
C SER A 574 -23.99 14.46 23.24
N ILE A 575 -23.55 13.76 24.29
CA ILE A 575 -23.60 12.30 24.47
C ILE A 575 -24.61 12.03 25.59
N SER A 576 -25.48 11.04 25.40
CA SER A 576 -26.13 10.32 26.50
C SER A 576 -26.13 8.82 26.19
N GLN A 577 -25.53 8.05 27.09
CA GLN A 577 -25.49 6.59 27.06
C GLN A 577 -26.84 5.99 27.48
N SER A 578 -27.27 4.94 26.80
CA SER A 578 -28.13 3.91 27.41
C SER A 578 -27.80 2.54 26.82
N GLY A 579 -27.64 1.57 27.71
CA GLY A 579 -27.26 0.20 27.39
C GLY A 579 -28.42 -0.64 26.88
N MET A 580 -28.11 -1.71 26.14
CA MET A 580 -29.07 -2.76 25.83
C MET A 580 -28.41 -4.13 25.65
N THR A 581 -29.11 -5.11 26.21
CA THR A 581 -28.83 -6.54 26.35
C THR A 581 -29.03 -7.32 25.04
N ARG A 582 -28.20 -8.35 24.83
CA ARG A 582 -28.20 -9.24 23.65
C ARG A 582 -29.25 -10.35 23.77
N GLN A 583 -30.00 -10.60 22.69
CA GLN A 583 -30.68 -11.88 22.42
C GLN A 583 -30.25 -12.43 21.06
N ARG A 584 -29.96 -13.74 21.00
CA ARG A 584 -29.54 -14.50 19.80
C ARG A 584 -30.72 -15.31 19.26
N HIS A 585 -30.87 -15.40 17.93
CA HIS A 585 -31.64 -16.47 17.26
C HIS A 585 -30.95 -16.96 15.98
N PRO A 586 -31.19 -18.23 15.55
CA PRO A 586 -30.29 -18.99 14.69
C PRO A 586 -30.65 -18.98 13.18
N SER A 587 -29.62 -19.21 12.36
CA SER A 587 -29.61 -19.18 10.89
C SER A 587 -30.15 -20.45 10.21
N ARG A 588 -30.81 -20.30 9.04
CA ARG A 588 -31.14 -21.39 8.10
C ARG A 588 -30.35 -21.26 6.78
N ARG A 589 -29.77 -22.38 6.32
CA ARG A 589 -28.99 -22.55 5.07
C ARG A 589 -29.89 -22.64 3.81
N ARG A 590 -29.40 -22.21 2.63
CA ARG A 590 -29.73 -22.80 1.29
C ARG A 590 -28.84 -22.30 0.12
N SER A 591 -28.33 -23.30 -0.63
CA SER A 591 -27.88 -23.45 -2.05
C SER A 591 -27.29 -22.28 -2.89
N ALA A 592 -26.15 -22.56 -3.57
CA ALA A 592 -25.37 -21.68 -4.45
C ALA A 592 -25.37 -22.11 -5.95
N SER A 593 -25.08 -21.18 -6.87
CA SER A 593 -24.81 -21.43 -8.31
C SER A 593 -23.86 -20.38 -8.91
N PHE A 594 -23.14 -20.74 -9.99
CA PHE A 594 -21.93 -20.12 -10.59
C PHE A 594 -22.19 -19.04 -11.67
N VAL A 595 -21.16 -18.23 -12.02
CA VAL A 595 -20.74 -17.68 -13.35
C VAL A 595 -20.02 -16.29 -13.24
N ALA A 596 -19.09 -16.00 -14.17
CA ALA A 596 -18.08 -14.91 -14.20
C ALA A 596 -18.31 -13.79 -15.27
N TYR A 597 -17.73 -12.58 -15.11
CA TYR A 597 -16.92 -11.75 -16.07
C TYR A 597 -16.68 -10.26 -15.65
N CYS A 598 -15.57 -9.67 -16.17
CA CYS A 598 -14.98 -8.30 -16.05
C CYS A 598 -15.90 -7.12 -16.46
N GLY A 599 -15.71 -5.82 -16.16
CA GLY A 599 -14.70 -4.95 -15.54
C GLY A 599 -14.84 -3.53 -16.17
N ALA A 600 -14.91 -2.43 -15.40
CA ALA A 600 -14.94 -1.03 -15.92
C ALA A 600 -14.62 0.02 -14.82
N ASP A 601 -14.46 1.29 -15.23
CA ASP A 601 -13.69 2.43 -14.66
C ASP A 601 -14.52 3.47 -13.86
N TRP A 602 -13.91 4.30 -13.00
CA TRP A 602 -14.57 4.67 -11.72
C TRP A 602 -14.01 5.92 -10.97
N THR A 603 -14.65 7.10 -11.03
CA THR A 603 -14.14 8.39 -10.43
C THR A 603 -15.09 9.22 -9.51
N LYS A 604 -16.26 8.72 -9.05
CA LYS A 604 -17.21 9.51 -8.22
C LYS A 604 -17.59 8.85 -6.88
N SER A 605 -18.16 9.63 -5.94
CA SER A 605 -18.84 9.16 -4.71
C SER A 605 -19.93 8.14 -5.05
N ARG A 606 -20.07 7.05 -4.28
CA ARG A 606 -20.86 5.87 -4.70
C ARG A 606 -21.86 5.39 -3.68
N ILE A 607 -23.03 4.99 -4.18
CA ILE A 607 -23.96 4.13 -3.48
C ILE A 607 -24.13 2.84 -4.26
N MET A 608 -24.11 1.71 -3.57
CA MET A 608 -24.30 0.41 -4.20
C MET A 608 -25.65 -0.17 -3.83
N LEU A 609 -26.44 -0.45 -4.86
CA LEU A 609 -27.76 -1.05 -4.74
C LEU A 609 -27.73 -2.44 -5.33
N GLU A 610 -27.99 -3.45 -4.51
CA GLU A 610 -28.22 -4.79 -5.03
C GLU A 610 -29.58 -4.86 -5.73
N ILE A 611 -29.55 -4.97 -7.06
CA ILE A 611 -30.74 -5.12 -7.90
C ILE A 611 -30.94 -6.62 -8.14
N PRO A 612 -32.10 -7.21 -7.83
CA PRO A 612 -32.34 -8.61 -8.12
C PRO A 612 -32.39 -8.85 -9.63
N ASP A 613 -31.78 -9.95 -10.08
CA ASP A 613 -31.93 -10.43 -11.45
C ASP A 613 -33.41 -10.66 -11.77
N LEU A 614 -33.81 -10.28 -12.99
CA LEU A 614 -35.10 -10.67 -13.56
C LEU A 614 -35.17 -12.21 -13.63
N PRO A 615 -36.32 -12.83 -13.33
CA PRO A 615 -36.42 -14.28 -13.28
C PRO A 615 -36.22 -14.88 -14.68
N THR A 616 -35.05 -15.47 -14.93
CA THR A 616 -34.84 -16.43 -16.02
C THR A 616 -35.06 -17.84 -15.48
N THR A 617 -36.33 -18.23 -15.33
CA THR A 617 -36.69 -19.64 -15.12
C THR A 617 -36.89 -20.29 -16.48
N LEU A 618 -36.02 -21.24 -16.82
CA LEU A 618 -36.30 -22.28 -17.80
C LEU A 618 -35.90 -23.59 -17.12
N ASP A 619 -36.87 -24.19 -16.45
CA ASP A 619 -36.76 -25.53 -15.87
C ASP A 619 -36.58 -26.54 -17.01
N LEU A 620 -35.50 -27.32 -16.96
CA LEU A 620 -35.39 -28.58 -17.70
C LEU A 620 -35.04 -29.71 -16.71
N PRO A 621 -35.83 -30.79 -16.65
CA PRO A 621 -35.58 -31.90 -15.74
C PRO A 621 -34.45 -32.78 -16.28
N LEU A 622 -33.33 -32.85 -15.55
CA LEU A 622 -32.27 -33.84 -15.79
C LEU A 622 -32.69 -35.19 -15.19
N GLY A 623 -33.28 -36.05 -16.02
CA GLY A 623 -33.33 -37.49 -15.79
C GLY A 623 -32.06 -38.14 -16.33
N VAL A 624 -31.19 -38.66 -15.46
CA VAL A 624 -30.04 -39.46 -15.86
C VAL A 624 -30.44 -40.94 -15.86
N LYS A 625 -30.60 -41.53 -17.05
CA LYS A 625 -30.46 -42.98 -17.26
C LYS A 625 -29.04 -43.25 -17.76
N SER A 626 -28.38 -44.18 -17.09
CA SER A 626 -27.08 -44.73 -17.46
C SER A 626 -27.17 -45.50 -18.77
N HIS A 627 -26.25 -45.28 -19.71
CA HIS A 627 -25.86 -46.26 -20.72
C HIS A 627 -24.37 -46.13 -21.02
N SER A 628 -23.67 -47.23 -20.83
CA SER A 628 -22.28 -47.48 -21.19
C SER A 628 -22.14 -47.61 -22.71
N SER A 629 -21.18 -46.95 -23.32
CA SER A 629 -20.43 -47.54 -24.43
C SER A 629 -19.06 -46.87 -24.56
N SER A 630 -18.06 -47.73 -24.66
CA SER A 630 -16.66 -47.42 -24.92
C SER A 630 -16.49 -46.91 -26.36
N THR A 631 -15.56 -45.98 -26.57
CA THR A 631 -14.63 -46.02 -27.72
C THR A 631 -13.54 -44.95 -27.57
N HIS A 632 -12.35 -45.31 -28.02
CA HIS A 632 -11.09 -44.59 -27.88
C HIS A 632 -11.04 -43.25 -28.64
N GLY A 633 -10.40 -42.25 -28.03
CA GLY A 633 -9.92 -41.05 -28.70
C GLY A 633 -8.96 -40.26 -27.81
N LYS A 634 -7.65 -40.31 -28.11
CA LYS A 634 -6.62 -39.46 -27.47
C LYS A 634 -6.84 -38.00 -27.88
N PRO A 635 -6.73 -37.00 -26.97
CA PRO A 635 -6.69 -35.61 -27.37
C PRO A 635 -5.25 -35.12 -27.54
N THR A 636 -4.96 -34.61 -28.73
CA THR A 636 -3.79 -33.81 -29.10
C THR A 636 -3.90 -32.43 -28.44
N ILE A 637 -2.88 -32.05 -27.66
CA ILE A 637 -2.78 -30.74 -27.00
C ILE A 637 -2.25 -29.72 -28.01
N TRP A 638 -3.03 -28.67 -28.28
CA TRP A 638 -2.54 -27.43 -28.89
C TRP A 638 -2.49 -26.34 -27.82
N ARG A 639 -1.28 -25.81 -27.57
CA ARG A 639 -1.04 -24.60 -26.76
C ARG A 639 -1.21 -23.37 -27.64
N ARG A 640 -1.92 -22.36 -27.13
CA ARG A 640 -1.63 -20.95 -27.36
C ARG A 640 -1.69 -20.22 -26.04
#